data_AF-A0AAF3J1C6-F1
#
_entry.id   AF-A0AAF3J1C6-F1
#
_cell.length_a   1.000
_cell.length_b   1.000
_cell.length_c   1.000
_cell.angle_alpha   90.00
_cell.angle_beta   90.00
_cell.angle_gamma   90.00
#
_symmetry.space_group_name_H-M   'P 1'
#
loop_
_entity.id
_entity.type
_entity.pdbx_description
1 polymer ?
#
loop_
_entity_poly.entity_id
_entity_poly.type
_entity_poly.pdbx_seq_one_letter_code
_entity_poly.pdbx_strand_id
1 'polypeptide(L)'
;MMVGGAFAVGEQPLCGLISPAAMARRTLAETLTNLVFAPITCIKDIKLSGNWMWAAKCEGEGARLVEACDALCVSLRECGIAIDGGKDSLSMAVRVKGELVKSPGTLVLSAYAPCEDITKVISPDFKADKKNSIIYIRINPIEENRLGGSALAQCLKQIGDRASDVESFEKLILLFETVQKMIVSRKVLAGHDISDGGFITALLEMAFAGNVGVDLNFQLPKKINLLEFLFAEEVGLLLEIQEEAVDYICKEFSSHGLISIPIGRVVPEYGPKANVKVTINDELLIDDSLCSLREIWEETSDRLNRLQTNNQCIEEEIEGRKMVERWDCRADFDFSAISIPNDEQHFTSAPRVGVLREEGSNGDREMAAAFYLAGFSPYDITMTDLLNGFNLDTFRGLAFVGGFSYADVLGSAKGWAASIAHHPALLSQFEHFRSREDTFSFGVCNGCQLMALLGWIGEYENKPSVFLDVNRCGRFHSNWVHVKIRESRAIMLNGMHEATLGIWSVHGEGRFTYRKADVLEKLEERGQIAVQYVNPRGEPTERFPWNPNGSEKGVAAICSENGRHLAMMPHSDRSFMAWQWPDHDTTTGGSETPFPPCDDDCAAGRFALLYEVFIPGLCVFALLICCSRIVFAYLRHRLDRQFLERHGMTRREFIASIDTIERQQEQPTITEREWRLRQMLTLSSPPSPPTYDEVSKQQPPPSYEQARAQDGGRNERRERRRRRRDHPPAAPPPYEPVNSVSARIQRQPPRSRSVLPSSQSQSNSLRNRSRSVPVTDDLRNQPINAPNESRFEIRV
;
A
#
# COMPACT_ATOMS: atom_id res chain seq x y z
N MET A 1 -4.68 20.80 7.00
CA MET A 1 -3.92 20.32 5.80
C MET A 1 -2.93 19.21 6.19
N MET A 2 -3.18 17.99 5.72
CA MET A 2 -2.37 16.80 6.04
C MET A 2 -1.49 16.42 4.85
N VAL A 3 -0.16 16.43 5.05
CA VAL A 3 0.85 16.14 4.01
C VAL A 3 1.26 14.67 4.06
N GLY A 4 1.77 14.14 2.94
CA GLY A 4 2.24 12.76 2.84
C GLY A 4 3.30 12.55 1.77
N GLY A 5 3.51 11.29 1.38
CA GLY A 5 4.31 10.89 0.22
C GLY A 5 3.47 10.05 -0.73
N ALA A 6 3.46 10.41 -2.02
CA ALA A 6 2.83 9.63 -3.07
C ALA A 6 3.87 8.75 -3.76
N PHE A 7 3.50 7.51 -4.10
CA PHE A 7 4.35 6.54 -4.76
C PHE A 7 3.60 5.91 -5.93
N ALA A 8 4.30 5.64 -7.03
CA ALA A 8 3.74 4.96 -8.21
C ALA A 8 4.80 4.08 -8.88
N VAL A 9 4.36 3.14 -9.69
CA VAL A 9 5.22 2.25 -10.50
C VAL A 9 4.72 2.25 -11.94
N GLY A 10 5.63 2.09 -12.89
CA GLY A 10 5.32 1.74 -14.28
C GLY A 10 6.41 0.85 -14.86
N GLU A 11 6.05 0.01 -15.82
CA GLU A 11 6.91 -0.99 -16.47
C GLU A 11 6.22 -1.59 -17.71
N GLN A 12 6.91 -1.67 -18.85
CA GLN A 12 6.27 -2.04 -20.13
C GLN A 12 7.08 -3.07 -20.95
N PRO A 13 7.50 -4.20 -20.34
CA PRO A 13 8.50 -5.13 -20.89
C PRO A 13 8.11 -5.79 -22.21
N LEU A 14 6.81 -6.02 -22.45
CA LEU A 14 6.32 -6.67 -23.67
C LEU A 14 6.40 -5.72 -24.88
N CYS A 15 6.06 -4.43 -24.70
CA CYS A 15 6.39 -3.36 -25.65
C CYS A 15 7.90 -3.35 -25.97
N GLY A 16 8.74 -3.61 -24.95
CA GLY A 16 10.20 -3.69 -25.05
C GLY A 16 10.74 -4.84 -25.91
N LEU A 17 9.92 -5.81 -26.29
CA LEU A 17 10.28 -6.84 -27.28
C LEU A 17 10.23 -6.28 -28.71
N ILE A 18 9.32 -5.35 -28.99
CA ILE A 18 9.22 -4.65 -30.28
C ILE A 18 10.22 -3.49 -30.31
N SER A 19 10.03 -2.52 -29.41
CA SER A 19 10.76 -1.23 -29.40
C SER A 19 11.26 -0.90 -27.99
N PRO A 20 12.57 -1.06 -27.71
CA PRO A 20 13.17 -0.66 -26.44
C PRO A 20 12.93 0.83 -26.13
N ALA A 21 12.98 1.68 -27.15
CA ALA A 21 12.72 3.11 -27.02
C ALA A 21 11.26 3.43 -26.63
N ALA A 22 10.29 2.74 -27.23
CA ALA A 22 8.87 2.94 -26.90
C ALA A 22 8.55 2.44 -25.49
N MET A 23 9.11 1.28 -25.10
CA MET A 23 9.00 0.76 -23.74
C MET A 23 9.49 1.77 -22.70
N ALA A 24 10.67 2.35 -22.90
CA ALA A 24 11.22 3.33 -21.97
C ALA A 24 10.32 4.58 -21.81
N ARG A 25 9.73 5.05 -22.92
CA ARG A 25 8.78 6.18 -22.93
C ARG A 25 7.46 5.82 -22.25
N ARG A 26 6.87 4.68 -22.61
CA ARG A 26 5.62 4.15 -22.06
C ARG A 26 5.74 3.89 -20.55
N THR A 27 6.85 3.29 -20.10
CA THR A 27 7.14 3.08 -18.68
C THR A 27 7.18 4.40 -17.89
N LEU A 28 7.79 5.46 -18.42
CA LEU A 28 7.71 6.78 -17.78
C LEU A 28 6.29 7.35 -17.80
N ALA A 29 5.55 7.20 -18.90
CA ALA A 29 4.17 7.69 -18.98
C ALA A 29 3.24 7.01 -17.98
N GLU A 30 3.25 5.68 -17.93
CA GLU A 30 2.51 4.87 -16.95
C GLU A 30 2.85 5.24 -15.51
N THR A 31 4.14 5.41 -15.21
CA THR A 31 4.58 5.86 -13.87
C THR A 31 3.94 7.21 -13.48
N LEU A 32 3.77 8.11 -14.45
CA LEU A 32 3.16 9.42 -14.24
C LEU A 32 1.63 9.35 -14.21
N THR A 33 0.99 8.51 -15.02
CA THR A 33 -0.47 8.34 -15.00
C THR A 33 -0.96 7.60 -13.77
N ASN A 34 -0.18 6.66 -13.22
CA ASN A 34 -0.45 6.08 -11.89
C ASN A 34 -0.27 7.12 -10.75
N LEU A 35 0.71 8.02 -10.84
CA LEU A 35 0.95 9.03 -9.79
C LEU A 35 -0.06 10.18 -9.79
N VAL A 36 -0.73 10.46 -10.93
CA VAL A 36 -1.54 11.68 -11.15
C VAL A 36 -2.71 11.83 -10.18
N PHE A 37 -3.13 10.75 -9.53
CA PHE A 37 -4.29 10.69 -8.64
C PHE A 37 -4.02 11.17 -7.20
N ALA A 38 -2.76 11.41 -6.84
CA ALA A 38 -2.35 12.01 -5.57
C ALA A 38 -1.91 13.48 -5.78
N PRO A 39 -2.40 14.48 -5.02
CA PRO A 39 -2.00 15.87 -5.19
C PRO A 39 -0.54 16.12 -4.80
N ILE A 40 0.32 16.42 -5.77
CA ILE A 40 1.74 16.70 -5.55
C ILE A 40 2.07 18.18 -5.79
N THR A 41 3.16 18.62 -5.16
CA THR A 41 3.75 19.97 -5.27
C THR A 41 3.99 20.43 -6.71
N CYS A 42 4.70 19.63 -7.50
CA CYS A 42 4.96 19.88 -8.92
C CYS A 42 5.45 18.60 -9.60
N ILE A 43 5.20 18.44 -10.91
CA ILE A 43 5.76 17.34 -11.72
C ILE A 43 7.30 17.27 -11.64
N LYS A 44 7.99 18.39 -11.42
CA LYS A 44 9.46 18.46 -11.28
C LYS A 44 9.98 18.00 -9.91
N ASP A 45 9.10 17.95 -8.92
CA ASP A 45 9.44 17.46 -7.58
C ASP A 45 9.40 15.93 -7.50
N ILE A 46 8.78 15.26 -8.48
CA ILE A 46 8.87 13.81 -8.69
C ILE A 46 10.34 13.37 -8.79
N LYS A 47 10.67 12.31 -8.07
CA LYS A 47 11.94 11.59 -8.14
C LYS A 47 11.67 10.13 -8.48
N LEU A 48 12.65 9.47 -9.09
CA LEU A 48 12.50 8.14 -9.68
C LEU A 48 13.64 7.22 -9.25
N SER A 49 13.30 5.99 -8.86
CA SER A 49 14.25 4.87 -8.85
C SER A 49 14.18 4.11 -10.16
N GLY A 50 15.28 4.05 -10.92
CA GLY A 50 15.36 3.31 -12.18
C GLY A 50 15.95 1.91 -12.01
N ASN A 51 15.14 0.87 -12.22
CA ASN A 51 15.56 -0.54 -12.08
C ASN A 51 15.59 -1.24 -13.45
N TRP A 52 16.76 -1.78 -13.83
CA TRP A 52 17.02 -2.33 -15.16
C TRP A 52 17.31 -3.83 -15.11
N MET A 53 16.35 -4.65 -15.55
CA MET A 53 16.50 -6.10 -15.68
C MET A 53 16.73 -6.44 -17.16
N TRP A 54 17.92 -6.94 -17.51
CA TRP A 54 18.27 -7.18 -18.92
C TRP A 54 19.15 -8.41 -19.13
N ALA A 55 19.01 -9.05 -20.30
CA ALA A 55 19.91 -10.08 -20.79
C ALA A 55 21.15 -9.49 -21.51
N ALA A 56 21.72 -8.37 -21.04
CA ALA A 56 22.64 -7.52 -21.81
C ALA A 56 23.97 -8.20 -22.28
N LYS A 57 24.30 -9.38 -21.74
CA LYS A 57 25.43 -10.22 -22.18
C LYS A 57 25.12 -11.09 -23.41
N CYS A 58 23.85 -11.17 -23.81
CA CYS A 58 23.43 -11.82 -25.03
C CYS A 58 23.62 -10.88 -26.24
N GLU A 59 23.75 -11.48 -27.43
CA GLU A 59 23.92 -10.75 -28.68
C GLU A 59 22.74 -9.80 -28.94
N GLY A 60 23.03 -8.57 -29.40
CA GLY A 60 22.06 -7.50 -29.65
C GLY A 60 21.51 -6.80 -28.39
N GLU A 61 21.37 -7.50 -27.26
CA GLU A 61 20.68 -6.99 -26.06
C GLU A 61 21.34 -5.76 -25.44
N GLY A 62 22.68 -5.70 -25.44
CA GLY A 62 23.40 -4.52 -24.96
C GLY A 62 23.09 -3.25 -25.77
N ALA A 63 22.83 -3.36 -27.08
CA ALA A 63 22.45 -2.22 -27.91
C ALA A 63 21.00 -1.78 -27.65
N ARG A 64 20.08 -2.73 -27.45
CA ARG A 64 18.68 -2.47 -27.08
C ARG A 64 18.56 -1.76 -25.72
N LEU A 65 19.42 -2.12 -24.76
CA LEU A 65 19.50 -1.42 -23.47
C LEU A 65 19.96 0.04 -23.62
N VAL A 66 20.95 0.31 -24.49
CA VAL A 66 21.38 1.69 -24.80
C VAL A 66 20.26 2.49 -25.45
N GLU A 67 19.56 1.90 -26.43
CA GLU A 67 18.41 2.52 -27.10
C GLU A 67 17.29 2.93 -26.11
N ALA A 68 16.95 2.05 -25.17
CA ALA A 68 15.99 2.34 -24.10
C ALA A 68 16.49 3.45 -23.15
N CYS A 69 17.78 3.42 -22.79
CA CYS A 69 18.40 4.42 -21.92
C CYS A 69 18.43 5.82 -22.57
N ASP A 70 18.81 5.91 -23.85
CA ASP A 70 18.85 7.16 -24.62
C ASP A 70 17.44 7.75 -24.75
N ALA A 71 16.43 6.92 -25.07
CA ALA A 71 15.03 7.32 -25.12
C ALA A 71 14.54 7.86 -23.77
N LEU A 72 14.81 7.15 -22.67
CA LEU A 72 14.46 7.60 -21.33
C LEU A 72 15.13 8.93 -20.97
N CYS A 73 16.41 9.10 -21.32
CA CYS A 73 17.16 10.33 -21.06
C CYS A 73 16.59 11.54 -21.82
N VAL A 74 15.99 11.34 -22.99
CA VAL A 74 15.25 12.39 -23.70
C VAL A 74 13.97 12.74 -22.92
N SER A 75 13.12 11.76 -22.64
CA SER A 75 11.83 11.98 -21.98
C SER A 75 11.94 12.59 -20.58
N LEU A 76 12.93 12.17 -19.80
CA LEU A 76 13.20 12.75 -18.47
C LEU A 76 13.53 14.25 -18.56
N ARG A 77 14.30 14.66 -19.59
CA ARG A 77 14.60 16.08 -19.84
C ARG A 77 13.36 16.87 -20.28
N GLU A 78 12.46 16.26 -21.05
CA GLU A 78 11.20 16.89 -21.47
C GLU A 78 10.26 17.09 -20.28
N CYS A 79 10.12 16.10 -19.39
CA CYS A 79 9.35 16.22 -18.15
C CYS A 79 10.01 17.11 -17.09
N GLY A 80 11.33 17.30 -17.15
CA GLY A 80 12.11 17.94 -16.09
C GLY A 80 12.23 17.09 -14.81
N ILE A 81 12.18 15.77 -14.96
CA ILE A 81 12.25 14.78 -13.87
C ILE A 81 13.63 14.13 -13.84
N ALA A 82 14.09 13.70 -12.66
CA ALA A 82 15.37 13.04 -12.48
C ALA A 82 15.21 11.63 -11.89
N ILE A 83 16.08 10.71 -12.31
CA ILE A 83 16.37 9.47 -11.61
C ILE A 83 17.52 9.76 -10.64
N ASP A 84 17.31 9.46 -9.36
CA ASP A 84 18.28 9.67 -8.27
C ASP A 84 18.56 8.40 -7.45
N GLY A 85 17.76 7.35 -7.62
CA GLY A 85 18.03 5.99 -7.15
C GLY A 85 17.96 4.96 -8.29
N GLY A 86 18.40 3.72 -8.04
CA GLY A 86 18.26 2.66 -9.04
C GLY A 86 19.25 1.50 -8.91
N LYS A 87 19.07 0.50 -9.77
CA LYS A 87 19.91 -0.71 -9.82
C LYS A 87 19.83 -1.41 -11.17
N ASP A 88 20.87 -2.14 -11.54
CA ASP A 88 20.89 -3.04 -12.70
C ASP A 88 20.99 -4.53 -12.34
N SER A 89 20.44 -5.37 -13.21
CA SER A 89 20.58 -6.83 -13.22
C SER A 89 20.78 -7.30 -14.66
N LEU A 90 22.04 -7.39 -15.09
CA LEU A 90 22.43 -7.57 -16.50
C LEU A 90 22.69 -9.04 -16.91
N SER A 91 22.07 -9.99 -16.23
CA SER A 91 22.16 -11.43 -16.52
C SER A 91 20.83 -12.15 -16.49
N MET A 92 19.77 -11.51 -16.99
CA MET A 92 18.40 -12.07 -17.04
C MET A 92 18.21 -13.08 -18.17
N ALA A 93 19.05 -14.12 -18.18
CA ALA A 93 18.96 -15.23 -19.12
C ALA A 93 19.39 -16.55 -18.44
N VAL A 94 18.67 -17.63 -18.76
CA VAL A 94 18.87 -18.96 -18.17
C VAL A 94 18.85 -20.02 -19.27
N ARG A 95 19.64 -21.10 -19.11
CA ARG A 95 19.60 -22.23 -20.03
C ARG A 95 18.70 -23.33 -19.46
N VAL A 96 17.61 -23.65 -20.15
CA VAL A 96 16.64 -24.68 -19.76
C VAL A 96 16.62 -25.76 -20.82
N LYS A 97 16.92 -27.01 -20.44
CA LYS A 97 16.98 -28.18 -21.36
C LYS A 97 17.85 -27.98 -22.62
N GLY A 98 18.84 -27.10 -22.55
CA GLY A 98 19.73 -26.75 -23.66
C GLY A 98 19.36 -25.43 -24.36
N GLU A 99 18.10 -25.01 -24.33
CA GLU A 99 17.60 -23.76 -24.90
C GLU A 99 17.97 -22.56 -24.04
N LEU A 100 18.24 -21.41 -24.66
CA LEU A 100 18.51 -20.15 -23.98
C LEU A 100 17.22 -19.35 -23.85
N VAL A 101 16.68 -19.25 -22.64
CA VAL A 101 15.52 -18.42 -22.32
C VAL A 101 16.03 -17.08 -21.80
N LYS A 102 15.62 -15.99 -22.45
CA LYS A 102 15.90 -14.61 -22.03
C LYS A 102 14.63 -14.02 -21.41
N SER A 103 14.76 -13.26 -20.32
CA SER A 103 13.71 -12.28 -19.98
C SER A 103 13.69 -11.17 -21.06
N PRO A 104 12.52 -10.53 -21.29
CA PRO A 104 12.48 -9.26 -22.00
C PRO A 104 13.43 -8.23 -21.37
N GLY A 105 13.83 -7.23 -22.14
CA GLY A 105 14.46 -6.04 -21.58
C GLY A 105 13.44 -5.23 -20.79
N THR A 106 13.64 -5.11 -19.49
CA THR A 106 12.64 -4.55 -18.57
C THR A 106 13.23 -3.36 -17.81
N LEU A 107 12.64 -2.19 -18.02
CA LEU A 107 12.75 -1.05 -17.12
C LEU A 107 11.56 -1.08 -16.16
N VAL A 108 11.82 -0.91 -14.87
CA VAL A 108 10.81 -0.56 -13.87
C VAL A 108 11.20 0.79 -13.29
N LEU A 109 10.28 1.76 -13.37
CA LEU A 109 10.42 3.04 -12.69
C LEU A 109 9.54 3.02 -11.44
N SER A 110 10.10 3.46 -10.32
CA SER A 110 9.34 3.70 -9.08
C SER A 110 9.41 5.19 -8.77
N ALA A 111 8.30 5.89 -8.93
CA ALA A 111 8.18 7.30 -8.60
C ALA A 111 7.86 7.53 -7.13
N TYR A 112 8.36 8.65 -6.62
CA TYR A 112 8.02 9.17 -5.31
C TYR A 112 8.01 10.70 -5.33
N ALA A 113 7.03 11.30 -4.65
CA ALA A 113 6.84 12.75 -4.60
C ALA A 113 6.17 13.19 -3.29
N PRO A 114 6.43 14.40 -2.77
CA PRO A 114 5.67 14.96 -1.66
C PRO A 114 4.21 15.19 -2.06
N CYS A 115 3.28 14.63 -1.27
CA CYS A 115 1.85 14.87 -1.40
C CYS A 115 1.44 16.04 -0.51
N GLU A 116 0.83 17.08 -1.09
CA GLU A 116 0.46 18.31 -0.37
C GLU A 116 -0.81 18.14 0.50
N ASP A 117 -1.72 17.25 0.08
CA ASP A 117 -3.00 17.06 0.75
C ASP A 117 -3.53 15.64 0.55
N ILE A 118 -3.27 14.76 1.52
CA ILE A 118 -3.72 13.35 1.45
C ILE A 118 -5.25 13.20 1.45
N THR A 119 -6.00 14.22 1.88
CA THR A 119 -7.48 14.22 1.92
C THR A 119 -8.14 14.43 0.56
N LYS A 120 -7.33 14.60 -0.49
CA LYS A 120 -7.77 14.80 -1.87
C LYS A 120 -7.20 13.75 -2.82
N VAL A 121 -6.54 12.72 -2.31
CA VAL A 121 -6.21 11.54 -3.13
C VAL A 121 -7.53 10.95 -3.64
N ILE A 122 -7.57 10.66 -4.94
CA ILE A 122 -8.68 9.94 -5.58
C ILE A 122 -8.22 8.54 -5.96
N SER A 123 -9.18 7.63 -6.10
CA SER A 123 -8.95 6.22 -6.41
C SER A 123 -9.84 5.78 -7.59
N PRO A 124 -9.71 4.52 -8.05
CA PRO A 124 -10.61 3.93 -9.04
C PRO A 124 -12.07 3.75 -8.59
N ASP A 125 -12.40 3.96 -7.31
CA ASP A 125 -13.71 3.73 -6.72
C ASP A 125 -14.82 4.63 -7.31
N PHE A 126 -15.54 4.11 -8.31
CA PHE A 126 -16.67 4.80 -8.94
C PHE A 126 -17.80 5.11 -7.94
N LYS A 127 -18.17 6.39 -7.87
CA LYS A 127 -19.16 6.93 -6.93
C LYS A 127 -20.55 6.90 -7.57
N ALA A 128 -21.42 6.03 -7.07
CA ALA A 128 -22.79 5.84 -7.60
C ALA A 128 -23.79 7.00 -7.29
N ASP A 129 -23.46 8.23 -7.66
CA ASP A 129 -24.39 9.36 -7.75
C ASP A 129 -24.97 9.46 -9.17
N LYS A 130 -26.24 9.87 -9.27
CA LYS A 130 -26.98 10.09 -10.52
C LYS A 130 -26.54 11.35 -11.29
N LYS A 131 -25.61 12.13 -10.73
CA LYS A 131 -25.06 13.35 -11.31
C LYS A 131 -23.60 13.22 -11.78
N ASN A 132 -23.14 12.00 -12.02
CA ASN A 132 -21.77 11.76 -12.44
C ASN A 132 -21.70 11.31 -13.90
N SER A 133 -20.67 11.81 -14.58
CA SER A 133 -20.31 11.45 -15.95
C SER A 133 -18.91 10.85 -15.97
N ILE A 134 -18.72 9.85 -16.81
CA ILE A 134 -17.42 9.24 -17.08
C ILE A 134 -16.87 9.87 -18.36
N ILE A 135 -15.65 10.41 -18.28
CA ILE A 135 -14.91 10.92 -19.44
C ILE A 135 -13.67 10.07 -19.71
N TYR A 136 -13.40 9.85 -20.99
CA TYR A 136 -12.18 9.26 -21.49
C TYR A 136 -11.23 10.34 -22.01
N ILE A 137 -9.97 10.33 -21.54
CA ILE A 137 -8.93 11.27 -21.96
C ILE A 137 -7.79 10.51 -22.65
N ARG A 138 -7.27 11.03 -23.75
CA ARG A 138 -6.16 10.43 -24.52
C ARG A 138 -5.17 11.47 -25.04
N ILE A 139 -3.90 11.11 -25.06
CA ILE A 139 -2.80 11.96 -25.55
C ILE A 139 -2.60 11.83 -27.06
N ASN A 140 -2.50 10.59 -27.52
CA ASN A 140 -2.28 10.20 -28.91
C ASN A 140 -3.61 10.26 -29.69
N PRO A 141 -3.59 10.37 -31.04
CA PRO A 141 -4.80 10.34 -31.87
C PRO A 141 -5.71 9.14 -31.56
N ILE A 142 -7.02 9.34 -31.67
CA ILE A 142 -8.03 8.32 -31.36
C ILE A 142 -7.99 7.16 -32.39
N GLU A 143 -7.43 7.42 -33.57
CA GLU A 143 -7.20 6.45 -34.64
C GLU A 143 -6.02 5.50 -34.39
N GLU A 144 -5.01 5.91 -33.62
CA GLU A 144 -3.78 5.13 -33.38
C GLU A 144 -3.94 4.14 -32.23
N ASN A 145 -4.52 2.98 -32.52
CA ASN A 145 -4.81 1.91 -31.55
C ASN A 145 -3.83 0.75 -31.71
N ARG A 146 -2.63 0.86 -31.12
CA ARG A 146 -1.53 -0.09 -31.34
C ARG A 146 -1.62 -1.25 -30.34
N LEU A 147 -1.63 -2.48 -30.87
CA LEU A 147 -1.76 -3.73 -30.10
C LEU A 147 -0.44 -4.50 -29.90
N GLY A 148 0.69 -4.00 -30.43
CA GLY A 148 1.98 -4.65 -30.26
C GLY A 148 2.47 -4.58 -28.82
N GLY A 149 2.85 -5.73 -28.27
CA GLY A 149 3.26 -5.87 -26.87
C GLY A 149 2.08 -5.98 -25.89
N SER A 150 0.83 -5.91 -26.33
CA SER A 150 -0.31 -5.86 -25.40
C SER A 150 -0.64 -7.20 -24.74
N ALA A 151 -1.36 -7.13 -23.61
CA ALA A 151 -1.98 -8.28 -22.98
C ALA A 151 -2.85 -9.07 -23.98
N LEU A 152 -3.61 -8.40 -24.86
CA LEU A 152 -4.38 -9.07 -25.93
C LEU A 152 -3.47 -9.86 -26.88
N ALA A 153 -2.36 -9.28 -27.34
CA ALA A 153 -1.40 -10.00 -28.18
C ALA A 153 -0.81 -11.21 -27.43
N GLN A 154 -0.43 -11.02 -26.15
CA GLN A 154 0.11 -12.08 -25.29
C GLN A 154 -0.87 -13.25 -25.11
N CYS A 155 -2.16 -12.98 -24.88
CA CYS A 155 -3.23 -13.99 -24.83
C CYS A 155 -3.28 -14.84 -26.10
N LEU A 156 -3.17 -14.18 -27.24
CA LEU A 156 -3.19 -14.80 -28.57
C LEU A 156 -1.84 -15.43 -28.94
N LYS A 157 -0.92 -15.60 -27.98
CA LYS A 157 0.44 -16.14 -28.15
C LYS A 157 1.26 -15.39 -29.21
N GLN A 158 1.03 -14.09 -29.32
CA GLN A 158 1.67 -13.19 -30.27
C GLN A 158 2.38 -12.05 -29.54
N ILE A 159 3.26 -11.37 -30.26
CA ILE A 159 3.84 -10.09 -29.83
C ILE A 159 3.19 -8.92 -30.58
N GLY A 160 2.68 -9.12 -31.80
CA GLY A 160 2.22 -8.03 -32.67
C GLY A 160 3.40 -7.31 -33.35
N ASP A 161 3.12 -6.15 -33.94
CA ASP A 161 4.05 -5.45 -34.86
C ASP A 161 4.32 -3.99 -34.45
N ARG A 162 3.26 -3.18 -34.27
CA ARG A 162 3.37 -1.78 -33.79
C ARG A 162 3.07 -1.71 -32.30
N ALA A 163 4.05 -1.33 -31.48
CA ALA A 163 3.85 -1.09 -30.05
C ALA A 163 3.27 0.31 -29.77
N SER A 164 2.56 0.47 -28.65
CA SER A 164 2.13 1.78 -28.17
C SER A 164 3.32 2.64 -27.73
N ASP A 165 3.20 3.96 -27.85
CA ASP A 165 4.29 4.91 -27.60
C ASP A 165 3.75 6.27 -27.09
N VAL A 166 4.64 7.17 -26.66
CA VAL A 166 4.31 8.53 -26.21
C VAL A 166 4.69 9.52 -27.31
N GLU A 167 3.70 10.11 -27.99
CA GLU A 167 3.95 11.00 -29.13
C GLU A 167 4.26 12.45 -28.72
N SER A 168 3.91 12.84 -27.49
CA SER A 168 4.21 14.16 -26.94
C SER A 168 4.26 14.14 -25.41
N PHE A 169 5.45 14.34 -24.83
CA PHE A 169 5.59 14.54 -23.38
C PHE A 169 5.03 15.89 -22.93
N GLU A 170 5.03 16.92 -23.79
CA GLU A 170 4.34 18.20 -23.50
C GLU A 170 2.85 17.96 -23.19
N LYS A 171 2.15 17.19 -24.02
CA LYS A 171 0.76 16.80 -23.75
C LYS A 171 0.60 15.96 -22.48
N LEU A 172 1.54 15.07 -22.17
CA LEU A 172 1.51 14.27 -20.93
C LEU A 172 1.66 15.16 -19.69
N ILE A 173 2.57 16.13 -19.72
CA ILE A 173 2.75 17.13 -18.65
C ILE A 173 1.47 17.95 -18.48
N LEU A 174 0.88 18.43 -19.57
CA LEU A 174 -0.36 19.20 -19.54
C LEU A 174 -1.55 18.36 -19.03
N LEU A 175 -1.63 17.07 -19.40
CA LEU A 175 -2.61 16.13 -18.85
C LEU A 175 -2.43 15.99 -17.34
N PHE A 176 -1.19 15.74 -16.88
CA PHE A 176 -0.87 15.60 -15.47
C PHE A 176 -1.24 16.86 -14.67
N GLU A 177 -0.76 18.02 -15.08
CA GLU A 177 -1.05 19.30 -14.42
C GLU A 177 -2.54 19.66 -14.44
N THR A 178 -3.27 19.31 -15.50
CA THR A 178 -4.71 19.57 -15.62
C THR A 178 -5.51 18.71 -14.64
N VAL A 179 -5.20 17.41 -14.57
CA VAL A 179 -5.85 16.49 -13.61
C VAL A 179 -5.54 16.90 -12.16
N GLN A 180 -4.29 17.25 -11.85
CA GLN A 180 -3.90 17.76 -10.53
C GLN A 180 -4.73 19.00 -10.11
N LYS A 181 -4.93 19.98 -11.00
CA LYS A 181 -5.80 21.15 -10.74
C LYS A 181 -7.25 20.74 -10.48
N MET A 182 -7.76 19.74 -11.19
CA MET A 182 -9.14 19.27 -11.05
C MET A 182 -9.34 18.48 -9.74
N ILE A 183 -8.36 17.69 -9.32
CA ILE A 183 -8.32 17.00 -8.02
C ILE A 183 -8.26 18.02 -6.87
N VAL A 184 -7.30 18.95 -6.91
CA VAL A 184 -7.13 19.99 -5.87
C VAL A 184 -8.41 20.83 -5.69
N SER A 185 -9.18 20.99 -6.76
CA SER A 185 -10.47 21.71 -6.79
C SER A 185 -11.72 20.81 -6.72
N ARG A 186 -11.56 19.53 -6.32
CA ARG A 186 -12.62 18.54 -6.06
C ARG A 186 -13.64 18.33 -7.20
N LYS A 187 -13.18 18.38 -8.46
CA LYS A 187 -14.03 18.15 -9.65
C LYS A 187 -13.95 16.73 -10.21
N VAL A 188 -12.92 15.99 -9.85
CA VAL A 188 -12.78 14.56 -10.14
C VAL A 188 -13.14 13.78 -8.88
N LEU A 189 -13.96 12.74 -9.05
CA LEU A 189 -14.50 11.91 -7.98
C LEU A 189 -13.77 10.57 -7.90
N ALA A 190 -13.46 9.99 -9.06
CA ALA A 190 -12.70 8.76 -9.22
C ALA A 190 -11.84 8.83 -10.49
N GLY A 191 -10.78 8.03 -10.57
CA GLY A 191 -9.95 7.94 -11.76
C GLY A 191 -9.08 6.68 -11.83
N HIS A 192 -8.80 6.22 -13.06
CA HIS A 192 -7.87 5.15 -13.37
C HIS A 192 -7.12 5.48 -14.67
N ASP A 193 -5.88 5.02 -14.82
CA ASP A 193 -5.14 5.16 -16.06
C ASP A 193 -5.38 3.98 -17.03
N ILE A 194 -4.81 4.08 -18.24
CA ILE A 194 -4.86 3.01 -19.25
C ILE A 194 -3.48 2.39 -19.43
N SER A 195 -3.32 1.23 -18.79
CA SER A 195 -2.15 0.35 -18.80
C SER A 195 -2.54 -1.01 -19.42
N ASP A 196 -2.25 -2.13 -18.77
CA ASP A 196 -2.38 -3.48 -19.32
C ASP A 196 -3.84 -3.86 -19.64
N GLY A 197 -4.05 -4.44 -20.82
CA GLY A 197 -5.38 -4.79 -21.32
C GLY A 197 -6.25 -3.60 -21.78
N GLY A 198 -5.76 -2.36 -21.64
CA GLY A 198 -6.32 -1.18 -22.29
C GLY A 198 -7.60 -0.62 -21.65
N PHE A 199 -8.35 0.14 -22.47
CA PHE A 199 -9.55 0.88 -22.05
C PHE A 199 -10.56 0.03 -21.28
N ILE A 200 -10.78 -1.22 -21.71
CA ILE A 200 -11.80 -2.07 -21.10
C ILE A 200 -11.38 -2.60 -19.72
N THR A 201 -10.10 -2.90 -19.51
CA THR A 201 -9.61 -3.33 -18.19
C THR A 201 -9.80 -2.19 -17.18
N ALA A 202 -9.30 -0.99 -17.48
CA ALA A 202 -9.42 0.18 -16.61
C ALA A 202 -10.88 0.48 -16.23
N LEU A 203 -11.81 0.41 -17.21
CA LEU A 203 -13.24 0.61 -16.95
C LEU A 203 -13.81 -0.43 -15.97
N LEU A 204 -13.45 -1.69 -16.16
CA LEU A 204 -13.93 -2.80 -15.34
C LEU A 204 -13.33 -2.72 -13.93
N GLU A 205 -12.06 -2.39 -13.79
CA GLU A 205 -11.39 -2.23 -12.50
C GLU A 205 -11.99 -1.08 -11.68
N MET A 206 -12.36 0.05 -12.31
CA MET A 206 -13.12 1.10 -11.63
C MET A 206 -14.52 0.65 -11.18
N ALA A 207 -15.23 -0.12 -12.02
CA ALA A 207 -16.53 -0.69 -11.67
C ALA A 207 -16.44 -1.74 -10.54
N PHE A 208 -15.36 -2.53 -10.51
CA PHE A 208 -15.08 -3.49 -9.45
C PHE A 208 -14.75 -2.79 -8.13
N ALA A 209 -13.92 -1.73 -8.18
CA ALA A 209 -13.53 -0.94 -7.02
C ALA A 209 -14.73 -0.29 -6.32
N GLY A 210 -15.63 0.36 -7.08
CA GLY A 210 -16.86 0.92 -6.52
C GLY A 210 -17.98 -0.10 -6.26
N ASN A 211 -17.82 -1.35 -6.72
CA ASN A 211 -18.85 -2.39 -6.68
C ASN A 211 -20.19 -1.96 -7.33
N VAL A 212 -20.13 -1.19 -8.42
CA VAL A 212 -21.28 -0.48 -9.04
C VAL A 212 -21.48 -0.82 -10.52
N GLY A 213 -22.71 -0.62 -11.00
CA GLY A 213 -23.06 -0.74 -12.41
C GLY A 213 -22.52 0.43 -13.25
N VAL A 214 -22.36 0.21 -14.55
CA VAL A 214 -21.86 1.21 -15.51
C VAL A 214 -22.65 1.13 -16.81
N ASP A 215 -22.99 2.29 -17.38
CA ASP A 215 -23.73 2.42 -18.65
C ASP A 215 -22.98 3.38 -19.58
N LEU A 216 -22.17 2.82 -20.48
CA LEU A 216 -21.46 3.55 -21.53
C LEU A 216 -22.22 3.51 -22.85
N ASN A 217 -22.39 4.69 -23.45
CA ASN A 217 -22.96 4.85 -24.78
C ASN A 217 -22.35 6.07 -25.48
N PHE A 218 -21.46 5.83 -26.45
CA PHE A 218 -20.76 6.89 -27.16
C PHE A 218 -20.44 6.52 -28.62
N GLN A 219 -19.90 7.50 -29.34
CA GLN A 219 -19.61 7.40 -30.77
C GLN A 219 -18.13 7.67 -31.01
N LEU A 220 -17.51 6.89 -31.89
CA LEU A 220 -16.14 6.99 -32.36
C LEU A 220 -16.12 7.14 -33.90
N PRO A 221 -15.07 7.73 -34.49
CA PRO A 221 -14.88 7.73 -35.94
C PRO A 221 -15.05 6.32 -36.56
N LYS A 222 -15.95 6.18 -37.55
CA LYS A 222 -16.36 4.89 -38.17
C LYS A 222 -15.24 4.02 -38.78
N LYS A 223 -13.99 4.52 -38.84
CA LYS A 223 -12.82 3.78 -39.33
C LYS A 223 -12.07 3.02 -38.23
N ILE A 224 -12.36 3.30 -36.96
CA ILE A 224 -11.69 2.67 -35.82
C ILE A 224 -12.20 1.23 -35.65
N ASN A 225 -11.27 0.29 -35.55
CA ASN A 225 -11.59 -1.08 -35.16
C ASN A 225 -11.87 -1.12 -33.65
N LEU A 226 -13.09 -1.51 -33.26
CA LEU A 226 -13.50 -1.52 -31.85
C LEU A 226 -12.67 -2.49 -31.00
N LEU A 227 -12.20 -3.61 -31.56
CA LEU A 227 -11.32 -4.54 -30.85
C LEU A 227 -9.95 -3.91 -30.55
N GLU A 228 -9.39 -3.18 -31.52
CA GLU A 228 -8.14 -2.45 -31.32
C GLU A 228 -8.34 -1.33 -30.30
N PHE A 229 -9.44 -0.59 -30.37
CA PHE A 229 -9.74 0.48 -29.40
C PHE A 229 -9.86 -0.02 -27.95
N LEU A 230 -10.60 -1.10 -27.71
CA LEU A 230 -10.84 -1.62 -26.35
C LEU A 230 -9.55 -2.09 -25.66
N PHE A 231 -8.63 -2.71 -26.42
CA PHE A 231 -7.45 -3.40 -25.90
C PHE A 231 -6.11 -2.72 -26.26
N ALA A 232 -6.15 -1.51 -26.86
CA ALA A 232 -4.95 -0.72 -27.07
C ALA A 232 -4.49 -0.08 -25.77
N GLU A 233 -3.27 -0.42 -25.37
CA GLU A 233 -2.58 0.06 -24.18
C GLU A 233 -1.92 1.40 -24.51
N GLU A 234 -2.74 2.37 -24.87
CA GLU A 234 -2.36 3.72 -25.30
C GLU A 234 -2.50 4.70 -24.13
N VAL A 235 -1.66 5.74 -24.05
CA VAL A 235 -1.66 6.63 -22.86
C VAL A 235 -2.96 7.43 -22.79
N GLY A 236 -3.72 7.18 -21.73
CA GLY A 236 -4.98 7.82 -21.44
C GLY A 236 -5.44 7.58 -20.01
N LEU A 237 -6.54 8.24 -19.64
CA LEU A 237 -7.19 8.12 -18.32
C LEU A 237 -8.71 7.95 -18.51
N LEU A 238 -9.33 7.27 -17.56
CA LEU A 238 -10.77 7.34 -17.29
C LEU A 238 -10.95 8.18 -16.03
N LEU A 239 -11.80 9.21 -16.09
CA LEU A 239 -12.17 10.01 -14.92
C LEU A 239 -13.68 10.00 -14.73
N GLU A 240 -14.12 9.87 -13.49
CA GLU A 240 -15.47 10.22 -13.08
C GLU A 240 -15.49 11.66 -12.57
N ILE A 241 -16.44 12.44 -13.08
CA ILE A 241 -16.59 13.86 -12.78
C ILE A 241 -18.06 14.21 -12.56
N GLN A 242 -18.32 15.32 -11.86
CA GLN A 242 -19.66 15.87 -11.76
C GLN A 242 -20.18 16.30 -13.15
N GLU A 243 -21.44 15.99 -13.46
CA GLU A 243 -22.10 16.28 -14.73
C GLU A 243 -22.01 17.77 -15.08
N GLU A 244 -22.20 18.64 -14.09
CA GLU A 244 -22.13 20.10 -14.26
C GLU A 244 -20.70 20.60 -14.62
N ALA A 245 -19.67 19.78 -14.41
CA ALA A 245 -18.27 20.10 -14.72
C ALA A 245 -17.80 19.58 -16.09
N VAL A 246 -18.50 18.62 -16.73
CA VAL A 246 -18.11 17.96 -17.98
C VAL A 246 -17.72 18.96 -19.07
N ASP A 247 -18.60 19.94 -19.29
CA ASP A 247 -18.49 20.91 -20.37
C ASP A 247 -17.32 21.89 -20.18
N TYR A 248 -16.88 22.10 -18.93
CA TYR A 248 -15.69 22.89 -18.57
C TYR A 248 -14.42 22.05 -18.71
N ILE A 249 -14.44 20.82 -18.17
CA ILE A 249 -13.31 19.90 -18.15
C ILE A 249 -12.89 19.50 -19.58
N CYS A 250 -13.85 19.16 -20.44
CA CYS A 250 -13.56 18.84 -21.84
C CYS A 250 -12.97 20.02 -22.62
N LYS A 251 -13.36 21.27 -22.29
CA LYS A 251 -12.79 22.49 -22.91
C LYS A 251 -11.34 22.73 -22.45
N GLU A 252 -11.06 22.53 -21.16
CA GLU A 252 -9.71 22.62 -20.60
C GLU A 252 -8.76 21.61 -21.27
N PHE A 253 -9.14 20.33 -21.38
CA PHE A 253 -8.32 19.34 -22.11
C PHE A 253 -8.18 19.67 -23.60
N SER A 254 -9.27 20.06 -24.27
CA SER A 254 -9.24 20.44 -25.69
C SER A 254 -8.31 21.64 -25.95
N SER A 255 -8.22 22.60 -25.01
CA SER A 255 -7.32 23.76 -25.11
C SER A 255 -5.83 23.38 -25.12
N HIS A 256 -5.49 22.24 -24.51
CA HIS A 256 -4.15 21.65 -24.49
C HIS A 256 -3.92 20.64 -25.66
N GLY A 257 -4.89 20.54 -26.59
CA GLY A 257 -4.83 19.58 -27.70
C GLY A 257 -4.93 18.12 -27.26
N LEU A 258 -5.49 17.86 -26.08
CA LEU A 258 -5.80 16.53 -25.57
C LEU A 258 -7.21 16.11 -26.03
N ILE A 259 -7.40 14.82 -26.27
CA ILE A 259 -8.71 14.26 -26.58
C ILE A 259 -9.44 14.03 -25.26
N SER A 260 -10.69 14.51 -25.17
CA SER A 260 -11.59 14.27 -24.03
C SER A 260 -12.99 13.95 -24.56
N ILE A 261 -13.51 12.76 -24.25
CA ILE A 261 -14.78 12.23 -24.77
C ILE A 261 -15.67 11.84 -23.58
N PRO A 262 -16.86 12.44 -23.38
CA PRO A 262 -17.88 11.88 -22.50
C PRO A 262 -18.35 10.53 -23.03
N ILE A 263 -18.23 9.47 -22.22
CA ILE A 263 -18.47 8.08 -22.66
C ILE A 263 -19.69 7.43 -22.02
N GLY A 264 -20.19 7.96 -20.89
CA GLY A 264 -21.33 7.39 -20.17
C GLY A 264 -21.35 7.81 -18.71
N ARG A 265 -21.91 6.95 -17.86
CA ARG A 265 -22.11 7.21 -16.43
C ARG A 265 -22.00 5.95 -15.58
N VAL A 266 -21.81 6.16 -14.28
CA VAL A 266 -22.05 5.15 -13.25
C VAL A 266 -23.57 4.96 -13.05
N VAL A 267 -23.99 3.75 -12.69
CA VAL A 267 -25.37 3.38 -12.39
C VAL A 267 -25.46 3.04 -10.90
N PRO A 268 -26.42 3.60 -10.13
CA PRO A 268 -26.53 3.38 -8.68
C PRO A 268 -27.18 2.03 -8.31
N GLU A 269 -26.69 0.96 -8.93
CA GLU A 269 -26.98 -0.44 -8.65
C GLU A 269 -25.68 -1.10 -8.22
N TYR A 270 -25.69 -1.84 -7.12
CA TYR A 270 -24.48 -2.36 -6.47
C TYR A 270 -24.42 -3.89 -6.50
N GLY A 271 -23.20 -4.43 -6.48
CA GLY A 271 -22.93 -5.84 -6.20
C GLY A 271 -23.67 -6.82 -7.12
N PRO A 272 -24.46 -7.78 -6.61
CA PRO A 272 -25.11 -8.82 -7.42
C PRO A 272 -26.17 -8.28 -8.40
N LYS A 273 -26.64 -7.05 -8.19
CA LYS A 273 -27.61 -6.37 -9.06
C LYS A 273 -26.93 -5.51 -10.13
N ALA A 274 -25.68 -5.13 -9.93
CA ALA A 274 -24.94 -4.25 -10.82
C ALA A 274 -24.68 -4.93 -12.18
N ASN A 275 -24.86 -4.17 -13.26
CA ASN A 275 -24.61 -4.59 -14.64
C ASN A 275 -23.60 -3.65 -15.30
N VAL A 276 -22.70 -4.19 -16.11
CA VAL A 276 -21.78 -3.41 -16.95
C VAL A 276 -22.30 -3.46 -18.37
N LYS A 277 -22.62 -2.27 -18.91
CA LYS A 277 -23.10 -2.11 -20.27
C LYS A 277 -22.20 -1.16 -21.06
N VAL A 278 -21.75 -1.62 -22.22
CA VAL A 278 -20.89 -0.83 -23.12
C VAL A 278 -21.45 -0.88 -24.53
N THR A 279 -21.84 0.28 -25.05
CA THR A 279 -22.32 0.49 -26.42
C THR A 279 -21.44 1.52 -27.12
N ILE A 280 -20.89 1.18 -28.28
CA ILE A 280 -20.05 2.10 -29.08
C ILE A 280 -20.52 2.05 -30.54
N ASN A 281 -20.74 3.20 -31.19
CA ASN A 281 -21.21 3.27 -32.57
C ASN A 281 -22.53 2.51 -32.81
N ASP A 282 -23.43 2.56 -31.84
CA ASP A 282 -24.69 1.80 -31.77
C ASP A 282 -24.51 0.26 -31.70
N GLU A 283 -23.29 -0.24 -31.61
CA GLU A 283 -22.96 -1.64 -31.38
C GLU A 283 -22.86 -1.93 -29.87
N LEU A 284 -23.76 -2.77 -29.35
CA LEU A 284 -23.71 -3.25 -27.97
C LEU A 284 -22.56 -4.27 -27.83
N LEU A 285 -21.50 -3.92 -27.12
CA LEU A 285 -20.30 -4.75 -26.96
C LEU A 285 -20.36 -5.62 -25.70
N ILE A 286 -20.77 -5.03 -24.56
CA ILE A 286 -20.87 -5.70 -23.27
C ILE A 286 -22.25 -5.42 -22.68
N ASP A 287 -22.85 -6.46 -22.10
CA ASP A 287 -24.09 -6.41 -21.31
C ASP A 287 -24.05 -7.67 -20.41
N ASP A 288 -23.35 -7.57 -19.28
CA ASP A 288 -23.15 -8.67 -18.32
C ASP A 288 -23.04 -8.13 -16.90
N SER A 289 -23.38 -8.97 -15.92
CA SER A 289 -23.36 -8.65 -14.51
C SER A 289 -21.93 -8.33 -14.02
N LEU A 290 -21.82 -7.33 -13.14
CA LEU A 290 -20.55 -6.94 -12.53
C LEU A 290 -19.87 -8.12 -11.84
N CYS A 291 -20.64 -8.94 -11.12
CA CYS A 291 -20.13 -10.13 -10.43
C CYS A 291 -19.58 -11.19 -11.39
N SER A 292 -20.18 -11.41 -12.57
CA SER A 292 -19.65 -12.34 -13.58
C SER A 292 -18.26 -11.88 -14.05
N LEU A 293 -18.14 -10.60 -14.41
CA LEU A 293 -16.90 -10.01 -14.91
C LEU A 293 -15.80 -9.94 -13.84
N ARG A 294 -16.15 -9.58 -12.59
CA ARG A 294 -15.20 -9.55 -11.47
C ARG A 294 -14.64 -10.94 -11.16
N GLU A 295 -15.47 -11.96 -11.14
CA GLU A 295 -15.05 -13.32 -10.76
C GLU A 295 -14.13 -13.96 -11.81
N ILE A 296 -14.19 -13.51 -13.06
CA ILE A 296 -13.25 -13.85 -14.12
C ILE A 296 -11.87 -13.20 -13.90
N TRP A 297 -11.84 -11.94 -13.43
CA TRP A 297 -10.61 -11.22 -13.08
C TRP A 297 -9.96 -11.82 -11.82
N GLU A 298 -10.77 -12.07 -10.77
CA GLU A 298 -10.33 -12.66 -9.48
C GLU A 298 -9.81 -14.10 -9.60
N GLU A 299 -10.24 -14.87 -10.61
CA GLU A 299 -9.98 -16.31 -10.69
C GLU A 299 -8.49 -16.68 -10.60
N THR A 300 -7.60 -15.80 -11.09
CA THR A 300 -6.15 -15.97 -10.98
C THR A 300 -5.68 -15.88 -9.52
N SER A 301 -6.16 -14.88 -8.77
CA SER A 301 -5.90 -14.72 -7.34
C SER A 301 -6.43 -15.93 -6.57
N ASP A 302 -7.66 -16.36 -6.84
CA ASP A 302 -8.29 -17.51 -6.21
C ASP A 302 -7.53 -18.82 -6.46
N ARG A 303 -7.06 -19.05 -7.69
CA ARG A 303 -6.25 -20.23 -8.06
C ARG A 303 -4.90 -20.23 -7.33
N LEU A 304 -4.23 -19.08 -7.21
CA LEU A 304 -3.00 -18.94 -6.45
C LEU A 304 -3.24 -19.13 -4.95
N ASN A 305 -4.33 -18.59 -4.40
CA ASN A 305 -4.68 -18.70 -3.00
C ASN A 305 -5.03 -20.14 -2.59
N ARG A 306 -5.69 -20.93 -3.45
CA ARG A 306 -5.87 -22.39 -3.24
C ARG A 306 -4.57 -23.20 -3.15
N LEU A 307 -3.41 -22.65 -3.55
CA LEU A 307 -2.10 -23.30 -3.39
C LEU A 307 -1.39 -22.96 -2.06
N GLN A 308 -1.82 -21.89 -1.36
CA GLN A 308 -1.16 -21.38 -0.16
C GLN A 308 -2.08 -21.23 1.08
N THR A 309 -3.40 -21.23 0.90
CA THR A 309 -4.41 -20.96 1.93
C THR A 309 -5.38 -22.13 2.03
N ASN A 310 -6.08 -22.28 3.16
CA ASN A 310 -7.15 -23.26 3.33
C ASN A 310 -8.25 -23.09 2.26
N ASN A 311 -8.44 -24.10 1.41
CA ASN A 311 -9.42 -24.08 0.32
C ASN A 311 -10.84 -23.72 0.78
N GLN A 312 -11.30 -24.18 1.95
CA GLN A 312 -12.65 -23.85 2.43
C GLN A 312 -12.78 -22.34 2.68
N CYS A 313 -11.73 -21.69 3.20
CA CYS A 313 -11.73 -20.25 3.38
C CYS A 313 -11.78 -19.53 2.03
N ILE A 314 -11.09 -20.02 1.01
CA ILE A 314 -11.13 -19.44 -0.34
C ILE A 314 -12.51 -19.61 -1.00
N GLU A 315 -13.18 -20.76 -0.85
CA GLU A 315 -14.57 -20.88 -1.34
C GLU A 315 -15.54 -19.96 -0.55
N GLU A 316 -15.36 -19.81 0.76
CA GLU A 316 -16.13 -18.85 1.57
C GLU A 316 -15.92 -17.38 1.12
N GLU A 317 -14.69 -17.02 0.72
CA GLU A 317 -14.34 -15.71 0.16
C GLU A 317 -15.01 -15.46 -1.20
N ILE A 318 -14.89 -16.43 -2.11
CA ILE A 318 -15.51 -16.42 -3.45
C ILE A 318 -17.03 -16.27 -3.36
N GLU A 319 -17.68 -17.05 -2.50
CA GLU A 319 -19.11 -16.92 -2.25
C GLU A 319 -19.45 -15.59 -1.54
N GLY A 320 -18.57 -15.09 -0.68
CA GLY A 320 -18.69 -13.80 0.00
C GLY A 320 -18.71 -12.63 -0.99
N ARG A 321 -17.70 -12.53 -1.88
CA ARG A 321 -17.59 -11.49 -2.92
C ARG A 321 -18.81 -11.42 -3.84
N LYS A 322 -19.51 -12.54 -4.04
CA LYS A 322 -20.75 -12.66 -4.83
C LYS A 322 -22.01 -12.17 -4.10
N MET A 323 -21.92 -11.82 -2.82
CA MET A 323 -23.06 -11.42 -1.98
C MET A 323 -22.99 -9.97 -1.48
N VAL A 324 -21.83 -9.30 -1.56
CA VAL A 324 -21.67 -7.93 -1.05
C VAL A 324 -22.34 -6.91 -1.98
N GLU A 325 -23.35 -6.20 -1.47
CA GLU A 325 -23.88 -4.97 -2.08
C GLU A 325 -23.17 -3.75 -1.49
N ARG A 326 -23.42 -3.46 -0.21
CA ARG A 326 -22.76 -2.44 0.61
C ARG A 326 -22.59 -2.96 2.04
N TRP A 327 -21.72 -2.32 2.81
CA TRP A 327 -21.57 -2.56 4.25
C TRP A 327 -22.55 -1.70 5.05
N ASP A 328 -23.22 -2.30 6.03
CA ASP A 328 -24.10 -1.61 7.00
C ASP A 328 -23.27 -1.07 8.18
N CYS A 329 -22.48 -0.03 7.91
CA CYS A 329 -21.73 0.70 8.93
C CYS A 329 -22.64 1.67 9.69
N ARG A 330 -22.55 1.68 11.02
CA ARG A 330 -23.38 2.51 11.89
C ARG A 330 -22.59 2.97 13.10
N ALA A 331 -22.77 4.21 13.50
CA ALA A 331 -22.18 4.76 14.71
C ALA A 331 -23.06 5.89 15.23
N ASP A 332 -24.14 5.50 15.91
CA ASP A 332 -25.12 6.44 16.44
C ASP A 332 -24.63 7.07 17.77
N PHE A 333 -23.36 7.50 17.79
CA PHE A 333 -22.70 8.18 18.90
C PHE A 333 -22.10 9.51 18.42
N ASP A 334 -22.16 10.54 19.27
CA ASP A 334 -21.60 11.87 18.96
C ASP A 334 -20.42 12.16 19.90
N PHE A 335 -19.22 12.20 19.31
CA PHE A 335 -17.98 12.58 20.01
C PHE A 335 -17.56 14.03 19.77
N SER A 336 -18.28 14.81 18.95
CA SER A 336 -17.97 16.24 18.71
C SER A 336 -18.04 17.09 19.99
N ALA A 337 -18.83 16.65 20.98
CA ALA A 337 -18.93 17.26 22.29
C ALA A 337 -17.74 16.97 23.24
N ILE A 338 -16.85 16.02 22.91
CA ILE A 338 -15.69 15.68 23.76
C ILE A 338 -14.53 16.62 23.45
N SER A 339 -14.36 17.65 24.27
CA SER A 339 -13.17 18.50 24.25
C SER A 339 -12.01 17.83 24.99
N ILE A 340 -10.97 17.44 24.25
CA ILE A 340 -9.72 16.91 24.81
C ILE A 340 -8.72 18.06 24.98
N PRO A 341 -8.22 18.34 26.19
CA PRO A 341 -7.19 19.36 26.39
C PRO A 341 -5.89 18.96 25.70
N ASN A 342 -5.32 19.86 24.90
CA ASN A 342 -4.14 19.60 24.06
C ASN A 342 -3.13 20.77 24.12
N ASP A 343 -3.10 21.50 25.25
CA ASP A 343 -2.10 22.53 25.52
C ASP A 343 -0.88 21.96 26.27
N GLU A 344 0.28 22.62 26.15
CA GLU A 344 1.52 22.17 26.79
C GLU A 344 1.40 22.05 28.32
N GLN A 345 0.54 22.85 28.96
CA GLN A 345 0.36 22.84 30.41
C GLN A 345 -0.43 21.59 30.85
N HIS A 346 -1.46 21.18 30.10
CA HIS A 346 -2.19 19.92 30.34
C HIS A 346 -1.25 18.72 30.40
N PHE A 347 -0.36 18.56 29.41
CA PHE A 347 0.55 17.41 29.35
C PHE A 347 1.53 17.29 30.53
N THR A 348 1.80 18.38 31.27
CA THR A 348 2.57 18.30 32.52
C THR A 348 1.82 17.58 33.66
N SER A 349 0.49 17.55 33.58
CA SER A 349 -0.43 16.97 34.56
C SER A 349 -1.22 15.76 34.05
N ALA A 350 -1.18 15.52 32.74
CA ALA A 350 -1.94 14.47 32.06
C ALA A 350 -1.61 13.06 32.60
N PRO A 351 -2.60 12.14 32.67
CA PRO A 351 -2.35 10.77 33.08
C PRO A 351 -1.30 10.11 32.18
N ARG A 352 -0.30 9.46 32.79
CA ARG A 352 0.78 8.81 32.06
C ARG A 352 0.38 7.41 31.60
N VAL A 353 0.72 7.09 30.35
CA VAL A 353 0.55 5.76 29.75
C VAL A 353 1.92 5.23 29.34
N GLY A 354 2.27 4.04 29.81
CA GLY A 354 3.44 3.32 29.30
C GLY A 354 3.08 2.62 28.00
N VAL A 355 3.71 2.97 26.90
CA VAL A 355 3.63 2.27 25.62
C VAL A 355 4.74 1.23 25.61
N LEU A 356 4.38 -0.01 25.94
CA LEU A 356 5.32 -1.10 26.20
C LEU A 356 5.60 -1.89 24.93
N ARG A 357 6.89 -2.03 24.61
CA ARG A 357 7.38 -2.78 23.44
C ARG A 357 8.56 -3.70 23.77
N GLU A 358 8.74 -4.72 22.94
CA GLU A 358 9.83 -5.70 23.01
C GLU A 358 10.60 -5.72 21.67
N GLU A 359 11.76 -6.39 21.62
CA GLU A 359 12.47 -6.65 20.37
C GLU A 359 11.53 -7.32 19.33
N GLY A 360 11.32 -6.68 18.18
CA GLY A 360 10.42 -7.16 17.11
C GLY A 360 8.99 -6.61 17.14
N SER A 361 8.59 -5.89 18.19
CA SER A 361 7.40 -5.03 18.17
C SER A 361 7.51 -3.95 17.08
N ASN A 362 6.38 -3.52 16.51
CA ASN A 362 6.35 -2.50 15.45
C ASN A 362 5.11 -1.60 15.42
N GLY A 363 4.24 -1.69 16.43
CA GLY A 363 3.02 -0.85 16.55
C GLY A 363 3.12 0.28 17.58
N ASP A 364 4.33 0.66 18.00
CA ASP A 364 4.56 1.58 19.11
C ASP A 364 4.25 3.05 18.81
N ARG A 365 4.53 3.50 17.59
CA ARG A 365 4.41 4.92 17.22
C ARG A 365 2.97 5.34 17.03
N GLU A 366 2.18 4.52 16.34
CA GLU A 366 0.76 4.75 16.11
C GLU A 366 -0.05 4.61 17.41
N MET A 367 0.31 3.65 18.27
CA MET A 367 -0.25 3.51 19.62
C MET A 367 0.03 4.74 20.48
N ALA A 368 1.28 5.24 20.49
CA ALA A 368 1.63 6.46 21.22
C ALA A 368 0.87 7.68 20.69
N ALA A 369 0.71 7.81 19.37
CA ALA A 369 -0.05 8.90 18.76
C ALA A 369 -1.55 8.85 19.12
N ALA A 370 -2.17 7.66 19.11
CA ALA A 370 -3.56 7.48 19.52
C ALA A 370 -3.79 7.89 20.99
N PHE A 371 -2.90 7.46 21.91
CA PHE A 371 -2.98 7.88 23.31
C PHE A 371 -2.69 9.37 23.52
N TYR A 372 -1.75 9.96 22.77
CA TYR A 372 -1.49 11.40 22.81
C TYR A 372 -2.74 12.22 22.44
N LEU A 373 -3.42 11.85 21.34
CA LEU A 373 -4.66 12.50 20.90
C LEU A 373 -5.84 12.27 21.84
N ALA A 374 -5.85 11.15 22.57
CA ALA A 374 -6.78 10.91 23.66
C ALA A 374 -6.47 11.73 24.94
N GLY A 375 -5.47 12.62 24.92
CA GLY A 375 -5.13 13.54 26.01
C GLY A 375 -4.22 12.95 27.09
N PHE A 376 -3.56 11.83 26.82
CA PHE A 376 -2.61 11.20 27.74
C PHE A 376 -1.17 11.68 27.50
N SER A 377 -0.29 11.43 28.46
CA SER A 377 1.16 11.56 28.30
C SER A 377 1.77 10.17 28.02
N PRO A 378 2.01 9.78 26.75
CA PRO A 378 2.61 8.49 26.41
C PRO A 378 4.12 8.48 26.67
N TYR A 379 4.64 7.35 27.15
CA TYR A 379 6.07 7.09 27.36
C TYR A 379 6.44 5.83 26.60
N ASP A 380 7.44 5.89 25.72
CA ASP A 380 8.06 4.69 25.14
C ASP A 380 8.82 3.94 26.25
N ILE A 381 8.47 2.68 26.47
CA ILE A 381 9.06 1.82 27.50
C ILE A 381 9.41 0.47 26.88
N THR A 382 10.70 0.15 26.85
CA THR A 382 11.14 -1.20 26.45
C THR A 382 11.17 -2.15 27.63
N MET A 383 11.10 -3.46 27.35
CA MET A 383 11.37 -4.48 28.37
C MET A 383 12.79 -4.34 28.99
N THR A 384 13.75 -3.77 28.24
CA THR A 384 15.09 -3.46 28.75
C THR A 384 15.09 -2.33 29.79
N ASP A 385 14.22 -1.32 29.65
CA ASP A 385 14.10 -0.23 30.63
C ASP A 385 13.54 -0.74 31.96
N LEU A 386 12.56 -1.65 31.91
CA LEU A 386 12.01 -2.30 33.10
C LEU A 386 13.06 -3.20 33.78
N LEU A 387 13.86 -3.96 33.02
CA LEU A 387 15.00 -4.73 33.54
C LEU A 387 16.07 -3.84 34.19
N ASN A 388 16.27 -2.63 33.66
CA ASN A 388 17.18 -1.62 34.23
C ASN A 388 16.59 -0.84 35.42
N GLY A 389 15.39 -1.21 35.90
CA GLY A 389 14.78 -0.68 37.13
C GLY A 389 13.75 0.43 36.95
N PHE A 390 13.27 0.69 35.72
CA PHE A 390 12.11 1.56 35.52
C PHE A 390 10.86 0.95 36.18
N ASN A 391 10.00 1.78 36.79
CA ASN A 391 8.85 1.30 37.54
C ASN A 391 7.48 1.64 36.93
N LEU A 392 6.64 0.62 36.73
CA LEU A 392 5.27 0.75 36.22
C LEU A 392 4.34 1.54 37.17
N ASP A 393 4.71 1.73 38.43
CA ASP A 393 3.95 2.52 39.40
C ASP A 393 3.68 3.97 38.95
N THR A 394 4.53 4.53 38.07
CA THR A 394 4.37 5.88 37.54
C THR A 394 3.21 6.04 36.56
N PHE A 395 2.58 4.96 36.12
CA PHE A 395 1.53 4.96 35.09
C PHE A 395 0.12 4.76 35.65
N ARG A 396 -0.85 5.28 34.90
CA ARG A 396 -2.29 4.93 35.03
C ARG A 396 -2.71 3.93 33.95
N GLY A 397 -2.11 3.99 32.76
CA GLY A 397 -2.35 3.04 31.67
C GLY A 397 -1.09 2.29 31.24
N LEU A 398 -1.25 1.05 30.77
CA LEU A 398 -0.24 0.38 29.95
C LEU A 398 -0.86 0.00 28.59
N ALA A 399 -0.12 0.27 27.52
CA ALA A 399 -0.46 -0.10 26.16
C ALA A 399 0.55 -1.12 25.65
N PHE A 400 0.12 -2.36 25.38
CA PHE A 400 0.95 -3.39 24.77
C PHE A 400 0.76 -3.35 23.26
N VAL A 401 1.86 -3.04 22.56
CA VAL A 401 1.84 -2.72 21.13
C VAL A 401 1.75 -3.97 20.24
N GLY A 402 1.33 -3.79 19.00
CA GLY A 402 1.41 -4.82 17.97
C GLY A 402 2.82 -5.07 17.42
N GLY A 403 2.96 -6.11 16.60
CA GLY A 403 4.20 -6.48 15.92
C GLY A 403 4.48 -7.97 16.00
N PHE A 404 5.76 -8.34 15.95
CA PHE A 404 6.22 -9.73 15.97
C PHE A 404 7.36 -9.85 17.00
N SER A 405 7.04 -9.79 18.30
CA SER A 405 8.08 -9.87 19.34
C SER A 405 8.87 -11.18 19.23
N TYR A 406 10.19 -11.09 19.22
CA TYR A 406 11.13 -12.18 18.87
C TYR A 406 10.82 -12.89 17.54
N ALA A 407 10.30 -12.14 16.56
CA ALA A 407 9.80 -12.63 15.27
C ALA A 407 8.80 -13.80 15.39
N ASP A 408 8.07 -13.87 16.51
CA ASP A 408 7.10 -14.91 16.86
C ASP A 408 7.65 -16.37 16.76
N VAL A 409 8.97 -16.56 16.86
CA VAL A 409 9.65 -17.86 16.58
C VAL A 409 9.18 -19.03 17.46
N LEU A 410 8.68 -18.76 18.67
CA LEU A 410 8.14 -19.77 19.59
C LEU A 410 6.58 -19.82 19.57
N GLY A 411 5.96 -19.16 18.59
CA GLY A 411 4.57 -18.72 18.56
C GLY A 411 4.41 -17.33 19.16
N SER A 412 3.39 -16.60 18.72
CA SER A 412 3.35 -15.15 18.87
C SER A 412 3.28 -14.68 20.33
N ALA A 413 4.02 -13.61 20.63
CA ALA A 413 4.21 -13.03 21.96
C ALA A 413 4.73 -13.97 23.07
N LYS A 414 5.01 -15.26 22.79
CA LYS A 414 5.45 -16.20 23.85
C LYS A 414 6.84 -15.88 24.41
N GLY A 415 7.75 -15.34 23.61
CA GLY A 415 9.04 -14.85 24.09
C GLY A 415 8.89 -13.68 25.06
N TRP A 416 7.99 -12.74 24.75
CA TRP A 416 7.68 -11.58 25.59
C TRP A 416 6.93 -11.98 26.87
N ALA A 417 5.95 -12.89 26.78
CA ALA A 417 5.29 -13.44 27.95
C ALA A 417 6.27 -14.19 28.87
N ALA A 418 7.21 -14.95 28.28
CA ALA A 418 8.25 -15.66 29.02
C ALA A 418 9.26 -14.71 29.70
N SER A 419 9.66 -13.60 29.06
CA SER A 419 10.58 -12.63 29.67
C SER A 419 9.99 -11.97 30.92
N ILE A 420 8.67 -11.73 30.94
CA ILE A 420 7.94 -11.27 32.13
C ILE A 420 7.77 -12.40 33.15
N ALA A 421 7.17 -13.53 32.74
CA ALA A 421 6.73 -14.59 33.65
C ALA A 421 7.87 -15.34 34.35
N HIS A 422 9.06 -15.40 33.73
CA HIS A 422 10.23 -16.06 34.31
C HIS A 422 11.20 -15.10 35.00
N HIS A 423 10.91 -13.79 35.05
CA HIS A 423 11.68 -12.81 35.82
C HIS A 423 10.88 -12.32 37.04
N PRO A 424 11.13 -12.83 38.27
CA PRO A 424 10.24 -12.63 39.42
C PRO A 424 9.94 -11.17 39.77
N ALA A 425 10.90 -10.26 39.56
CA ALA A 425 10.71 -8.83 39.81
C ALA A 425 9.77 -8.19 38.78
N LEU A 426 9.84 -8.59 37.50
CA LEU A 426 8.94 -8.09 36.45
C LEU A 426 7.54 -8.65 36.66
N LEU A 427 7.40 -9.97 36.86
CA LEU A 427 6.10 -10.59 37.14
C LEU A 427 5.40 -9.92 38.34
N SER A 428 6.13 -9.67 39.43
CA SER A 428 5.58 -9.00 40.62
C SER A 428 5.14 -7.56 40.33
N GLN A 429 5.87 -6.82 39.50
CA GLN A 429 5.56 -5.45 39.10
C GLN A 429 4.34 -5.37 38.17
N PHE A 430 4.25 -6.30 37.21
CA PHE A 430 3.12 -6.43 36.29
C PHE A 430 1.83 -6.82 37.04
N GLU A 431 1.88 -7.82 37.92
CA GLU A 431 0.72 -8.20 38.75
C GLU A 431 0.35 -7.09 39.74
N HIS A 432 1.33 -6.36 40.31
CA HIS A 432 1.02 -5.19 41.13
C HIS A 432 0.25 -4.12 40.34
N PHE A 433 0.73 -3.77 39.13
CA PHE A 433 0.03 -2.82 38.25
C PHE A 433 -1.40 -3.27 37.91
N ARG A 434 -1.60 -4.55 37.57
CA ARG A 434 -2.91 -5.15 37.29
C ARG A 434 -3.85 -5.08 38.51
N SER A 435 -3.32 -5.38 39.70
CA SER A 435 -4.09 -5.43 40.95
C SER A 435 -4.61 -4.09 41.43
N ARG A 436 -3.90 -2.99 41.12
CA ARG A 436 -4.30 -1.62 41.47
C ARG A 436 -5.66 -1.26 40.85
N GLU A 437 -6.54 -0.63 41.63
CA GLU A 437 -7.88 -0.24 41.18
C GLU A 437 -7.88 1.00 40.25
N ASP A 438 -6.82 1.81 40.30
CA ASP A 438 -6.67 3.07 39.56
C ASP A 438 -6.02 2.93 38.17
N THR A 439 -5.84 1.69 37.69
CA THR A 439 -5.13 1.39 36.44
C THR A 439 -6.03 0.92 35.31
N PHE A 440 -5.54 1.00 34.07
CA PHE A 440 -6.11 0.31 32.91
C PHE A 440 -5.02 -0.32 32.04
N SER A 441 -5.39 -1.25 31.18
CA SER A 441 -4.46 -1.80 30.18
C SER A 441 -5.13 -2.03 28.83
N PHE A 442 -4.41 -1.76 27.76
CA PHE A 442 -4.85 -1.99 26.38
C PHE A 442 -3.83 -2.83 25.64
N GLY A 443 -4.24 -3.90 24.96
CA GLY A 443 -3.34 -4.76 24.18
C GLY A 443 -3.87 -4.97 22.78
N VAL A 444 -3.06 -4.65 21.77
CA VAL A 444 -3.41 -4.81 20.35
C VAL A 444 -2.53 -5.86 19.69
N CYS A 445 -3.15 -6.78 18.95
CA CYS A 445 -2.47 -7.84 18.19
C CYS A 445 -1.46 -8.63 19.05
N ASN A 446 -0.15 -8.37 18.93
CA ASN A 446 0.88 -8.99 19.76
C ASN A 446 0.73 -8.66 21.26
N GLY A 447 0.25 -7.46 21.60
CA GLY A 447 -0.15 -7.10 22.96
C GLY A 447 -1.40 -7.84 23.45
N CYS A 448 -2.33 -8.19 22.57
CA CYS A 448 -3.50 -9.02 22.92
C CYS A 448 -3.07 -10.46 23.21
N GLN A 449 -2.20 -11.02 22.38
CA GLN A 449 -1.57 -12.33 22.58
C GLN A 449 -0.82 -12.38 23.93
N LEU A 450 -0.02 -11.35 24.23
CA LEU A 450 0.65 -11.19 25.53
C LEU A 450 -0.34 -11.20 26.70
N MET A 451 -1.39 -10.37 26.65
CA MET A 451 -2.39 -10.29 27.71
C MET A 451 -3.13 -11.62 27.93
N ALA A 452 -3.39 -12.40 26.87
CA ALA A 452 -3.96 -13.74 27.00
C ALA A 452 -2.98 -14.71 27.67
N LEU A 453 -1.70 -14.72 27.26
CA LEU A 453 -0.66 -15.58 27.83
C LEU A 453 -0.39 -15.30 29.32
N LEU A 454 -0.42 -14.03 29.72
CA LEU A 454 -0.32 -13.61 31.13
C LEU A 454 -1.61 -13.83 31.93
N GLY A 455 -2.72 -14.25 31.30
CA GLY A 455 -4.01 -14.42 31.96
C GLY A 455 -4.73 -13.10 32.28
N TRP A 456 -4.30 -11.97 31.75
CA TRP A 456 -4.93 -10.67 32.03
C TRP A 456 -6.36 -10.57 31.50
N ILE A 457 -6.68 -11.35 30.47
CA ILE A 457 -8.03 -11.62 29.96
C ILE A 457 -8.38 -13.10 30.06
N GLY A 458 -9.63 -13.43 30.41
CA GLY A 458 -10.13 -14.81 30.42
C GLY A 458 -9.39 -15.76 31.37
N GLU A 459 -9.03 -15.29 32.57
CA GLU A 459 -8.51 -16.16 33.64
C GLU A 459 -9.66 -16.80 34.42
N TYR A 460 -9.68 -18.13 34.47
CA TYR A 460 -10.64 -18.91 35.25
C TYR A 460 -9.90 -20.05 35.96
N GLU A 461 -10.35 -20.44 37.15
CA GLU A 461 -9.66 -21.44 37.99
C GLU A 461 -8.19 -21.08 38.29
N ASN A 462 -7.89 -19.78 38.39
CA ASN A 462 -6.56 -19.17 38.54
C ASN A 462 -5.57 -19.60 37.43
N LYS A 463 -6.06 -19.73 36.19
CA LYS A 463 -5.28 -20.14 35.01
C LYS A 463 -5.71 -19.36 33.78
N PRO A 464 -4.76 -18.92 32.91
CA PRO A 464 -5.07 -18.41 31.58
C PRO A 464 -5.94 -19.42 30.84
N SER A 465 -7.14 -19.02 30.41
CA SER A 465 -8.11 -19.91 29.77
C SER A 465 -8.56 -19.46 28.39
N VAL A 466 -8.08 -18.29 27.95
CA VAL A 466 -8.13 -17.79 26.57
C VAL A 466 -6.72 -17.85 25.98
N PHE A 467 -6.62 -18.23 24.72
CA PHE A 467 -5.39 -18.24 23.93
C PHE A 467 -5.65 -17.70 22.52
N LEU A 468 -4.57 -17.35 21.84
CA LEU A 468 -4.59 -17.00 20.42
C LEU A 468 -3.82 -18.10 19.69
N ASP A 469 -4.40 -18.59 18.59
CA ASP A 469 -3.88 -19.68 17.76
C ASP A 469 -3.81 -19.24 16.28
N VAL A 470 -3.17 -20.04 15.45
CA VAL A 470 -3.06 -19.84 13.99
C VAL A 470 -4.44 -19.60 13.39
N ASN A 471 -4.54 -18.59 12.51
CA ASN A 471 -5.75 -18.30 11.75
C ASN A 471 -6.27 -19.57 11.04
N ARG A 472 -7.59 -19.81 11.00
CA ARG A 472 -8.22 -20.97 10.33
C ARG A 472 -7.83 -21.13 8.85
N CYS A 473 -7.49 -20.03 8.19
CA CYS A 473 -7.02 -20.00 6.81
C CYS A 473 -5.57 -20.53 6.64
N GLY A 474 -4.81 -20.70 7.73
CA GLY A 474 -3.41 -21.15 7.73
C GLY A 474 -2.40 -20.09 7.27
N ARG A 475 -2.81 -18.82 7.17
CA ARG A 475 -2.00 -17.73 6.61
C ARG A 475 -2.11 -16.44 7.42
N PHE A 476 -1.07 -15.62 7.32
CA PHE A 476 -1.11 -14.23 7.72
C PHE A 476 -2.12 -13.47 6.83
N HIS A 477 -2.99 -12.69 7.46
CA HIS A 477 -3.96 -11.83 6.79
C HIS A 477 -3.77 -10.38 7.21
N SER A 478 -3.93 -9.48 6.25
CA SER A 478 -3.84 -8.04 6.38
C SER A 478 -5.00 -7.44 5.60
N ASN A 479 -6.14 -7.30 6.27
CA ASN A 479 -7.42 -6.96 5.66
C ASN A 479 -8.08 -5.79 6.39
N TRP A 480 -8.79 -4.95 5.65
CA TRP A 480 -9.85 -4.12 6.22
C TRP A 480 -11.05 -5.02 6.49
N VAL A 481 -11.51 -5.05 7.74
CA VAL A 481 -12.64 -5.88 8.17
C VAL A 481 -13.61 -5.03 8.97
N HIS A 482 -14.84 -5.48 9.10
CA HIS A 482 -15.84 -4.79 9.89
C HIS A 482 -16.07 -5.50 11.21
N VAL A 483 -16.22 -4.70 12.26
CA VAL A 483 -16.48 -5.17 13.61
C VAL A 483 -17.66 -4.44 14.22
N LYS A 484 -18.38 -5.14 15.10
CA LYS A 484 -19.42 -4.58 15.95
C LYS A 484 -18.96 -4.52 17.40
N ILE A 485 -19.17 -3.38 18.04
CA ILE A 485 -18.91 -3.17 19.46
C ILE A 485 -20.14 -3.64 20.26
N ARG A 486 -19.93 -4.57 21.19
CA ARG A 486 -21.00 -5.06 22.08
C ARG A 486 -21.13 -4.18 23.32
N GLU A 487 -22.34 -4.12 23.86
CA GLU A 487 -22.51 -3.81 25.28
C GLU A 487 -21.71 -4.84 26.10
N SER A 488 -20.75 -4.34 26.89
CA SER A 488 -19.76 -5.13 27.60
C SER A 488 -19.20 -4.34 28.79
N ARG A 489 -18.39 -4.99 29.63
CA ARG A 489 -17.71 -4.32 30.75
C ARG A 489 -16.56 -3.41 30.33
N ALA A 490 -16.13 -3.45 29.06
CA ALA A 490 -14.92 -2.77 28.61
C ALA A 490 -15.04 -1.24 28.72
N ILE A 491 -14.36 -0.64 29.71
CA ILE A 491 -14.50 0.79 30.02
C ILE A 491 -14.09 1.70 28.85
N MET A 492 -13.18 1.23 27.99
CA MET A 492 -12.65 1.95 26.82
C MET A 492 -13.65 2.05 25.65
N LEU A 493 -14.71 1.24 25.66
CA LEU A 493 -15.73 1.19 24.60
C LEU A 493 -17.10 1.68 25.09
N ASN A 494 -17.14 2.28 26.28
CA ASN A 494 -18.35 2.82 26.86
C ASN A 494 -18.92 3.94 25.96
N GLY A 495 -20.23 3.90 25.70
CA GLY A 495 -20.88 4.81 24.75
C GLY A 495 -20.77 4.43 23.26
N MET A 496 -19.96 3.44 22.89
CA MET A 496 -19.79 2.98 21.49
C MET A 496 -20.60 1.73 21.14
N HIS A 497 -21.53 1.32 22.00
CA HIS A 497 -22.28 0.07 21.86
C HIS A 497 -23.13 0.05 20.58
N GLU A 498 -23.30 -1.15 20.02
CA GLU A 498 -24.02 -1.44 18.77
C GLU A 498 -23.41 -0.83 17.49
N ALA A 499 -22.36 -0.02 17.58
CA ALA A 499 -21.67 0.53 16.43
C ALA A 499 -20.96 -0.56 15.60
N THR A 500 -21.13 -0.47 14.28
CA THR A 500 -20.46 -1.31 13.26
C THR A 500 -19.49 -0.45 12.49
N LEU A 501 -18.18 -0.75 12.61
CA LEU A 501 -17.07 0.08 12.16
C LEU A 501 -16.08 -0.75 11.33
N GLY A 502 -15.43 -0.12 10.36
CA GLY A 502 -14.25 -0.68 9.69
C GLY A 502 -13.01 -0.60 10.60
N ILE A 503 -12.12 -1.58 10.50
CA ILE A 503 -10.86 -1.65 11.26
C ILE A 503 -9.82 -2.52 10.55
N TRP A 504 -8.54 -2.16 10.66
CA TRP A 504 -7.45 -2.99 10.13
C TRP A 504 -7.27 -4.26 10.98
N SER A 505 -7.15 -5.44 10.34
CA SER A 505 -6.83 -6.71 11.01
C SER A 505 -5.61 -7.35 10.35
N VAL A 506 -4.51 -7.45 11.10
CA VAL A 506 -3.15 -7.70 10.57
C VAL A 506 -2.42 -8.72 11.45
N HIS A 507 -2.64 -10.02 11.21
CA HIS A 507 -2.09 -11.11 12.05
C HIS A 507 -2.06 -12.49 11.36
N GLY A 508 -1.19 -13.38 11.84
CA GLY A 508 -1.17 -14.82 11.48
C GLY A 508 -1.70 -15.76 12.57
N GLU A 509 -1.60 -15.36 13.84
CA GLU A 509 -2.05 -16.11 15.02
C GLU A 509 -3.10 -15.31 15.80
N GLY A 510 -4.22 -14.98 15.16
CA GLY A 510 -5.27 -14.14 15.74
C GLY A 510 -6.54 -14.87 16.17
N ARG A 511 -6.56 -16.21 16.14
CA ARG A 511 -7.77 -16.98 16.42
C ARG A 511 -7.96 -17.17 17.93
N PHE A 512 -9.00 -16.56 18.52
CA PHE A 512 -9.37 -16.81 19.90
C PHE A 512 -9.79 -18.27 20.08
N THR A 513 -9.09 -18.95 20.98
CA THR A 513 -9.31 -20.35 21.37
C THR A 513 -9.33 -20.46 22.89
N TYR A 514 -9.89 -21.55 23.41
CA TYR A 514 -10.27 -21.66 24.81
C TYR A 514 -9.78 -22.96 25.45
N ARG A 515 -9.37 -22.91 26.72
CA ARG A 515 -8.89 -24.08 27.48
C ARG A 515 -9.96 -25.17 27.64
N LYS A 516 -11.23 -24.76 27.68
CA LYS A 516 -12.44 -25.59 27.76
C LYS A 516 -13.56 -24.86 26.99
N ALA A 517 -14.53 -25.60 26.44
CA ALA A 517 -15.61 -25.01 25.65
C ALA A 517 -16.51 -24.03 26.44
N ASP A 518 -16.74 -24.30 27.73
CA ASP A 518 -17.56 -23.49 28.63
C ASP A 518 -16.96 -22.11 28.97
N VAL A 519 -15.70 -21.86 28.60
CA VAL A 519 -15.03 -20.56 28.78
C VAL A 519 -15.67 -19.49 27.90
N LEU A 520 -16.02 -19.80 26.65
CA LEU A 520 -16.66 -18.84 25.73
C LEU A 520 -18.05 -18.43 26.23
N GLU A 521 -18.81 -19.39 26.75
CA GLU A 521 -20.13 -19.14 27.35
C GLU A 521 -20.00 -18.24 28.58
N LYS A 522 -19.05 -18.53 29.49
CA LYS A 522 -18.77 -17.67 30.66
C LYS A 522 -18.34 -16.25 30.29
N LEU A 523 -17.52 -16.09 29.25
CA LEU A 523 -17.11 -14.77 28.75
C LEU A 523 -18.30 -13.97 28.23
N GLU A 524 -19.26 -14.63 27.57
CA GLU A 524 -20.49 -14.00 27.10
C GLU A 524 -21.43 -13.65 28.27
N GLU A 525 -21.73 -14.60 29.17
CA GLU A 525 -22.57 -14.39 30.36
C GLU A 525 -22.04 -13.28 31.28
N ARG A 526 -20.71 -13.12 31.37
CA ARG A 526 -20.07 -12.07 32.18
C ARG A 526 -19.96 -10.72 31.46
N GLY A 527 -20.32 -10.63 30.18
CA GLY A 527 -20.21 -9.41 29.39
C GLY A 527 -18.76 -9.01 29.09
N GLN A 528 -17.88 -10.00 28.87
CA GLN A 528 -16.45 -9.82 28.62
C GLN A 528 -16.07 -9.84 27.13
N ILE A 529 -16.94 -10.35 26.25
CA ILE A 529 -16.77 -10.23 24.80
C ILE A 529 -17.11 -8.80 24.41
N ALA A 530 -16.12 -8.04 23.93
CA ALA A 530 -16.26 -6.60 23.75
C ALA A 530 -16.45 -6.19 22.28
N VAL A 531 -15.82 -6.91 21.36
CA VAL A 531 -15.86 -6.64 19.91
C VAL A 531 -15.99 -7.95 19.14
N GLN A 532 -16.80 -7.96 18.07
CA GLN A 532 -17.00 -9.11 17.18
C GLN A 532 -16.80 -8.74 15.71
N TYR A 533 -16.15 -9.59 14.91
CA TYR A 533 -16.16 -9.55 13.45
C TYR A 533 -17.57 -9.77 12.90
N VAL A 534 -17.98 -8.96 11.93
CA VAL A 534 -19.32 -9.00 11.33
C VAL A 534 -19.31 -9.19 9.82
N ASN A 535 -20.43 -9.70 9.30
CA ASN A 535 -20.71 -9.72 7.87
C ASN A 535 -21.22 -8.34 7.36
N PRO A 536 -21.47 -8.16 6.05
CA PRO A 536 -21.95 -6.90 5.48
C PRO A 536 -23.28 -6.36 6.03
N ARG A 537 -24.04 -7.17 6.78
CA ARG A 537 -25.31 -6.78 7.43
C ARG A 537 -25.13 -6.41 8.91
N GLY A 538 -23.90 -6.29 9.40
CA GLY A 538 -23.61 -6.00 10.80
C GLY A 538 -23.85 -7.19 11.76
N GLU A 539 -24.01 -8.40 11.24
CA GLU A 539 -24.27 -9.61 12.04
C GLU A 539 -22.95 -10.33 12.36
N PRO A 540 -22.69 -10.76 13.62
CA PRO A 540 -21.50 -11.53 13.97
C PRO A 540 -21.29 -12.76 13.11
N THR A 541 -20.05 -13.04 12.69
CA THR A 541 -19.77 -14.11 11.73
C THR A 541 -18.51 -14.90 12.01
N GLU A 542 -18.52 -16.17 11.57
CA GLU A 542 -17.35 -17.06 11.52
C GLU A 542 -16.88 -17.31 10.08
N ARG A 543 -17.51 -16.64 9.10
CA ARG A 543 -17.18 -16.80 7.68
C ARG A 543 -15.96 -15.97 7.32
N PHE A 544 -15.03 -16.56 6.58
CA PHE A 544 -13.88 -15.87 6.02
C PHE A 544 -14.28 -15.14 4.72
N PRO A 545 -13.65 -13.99 4.36
CA PRO A 545 -12.61 -13.25 5.10
C PRO A 545 -13.16 -12.27 6.14
N TRP A 546 -14.49 -12.09 6.23
CA TRP A 546 -15.15 -11.15 7.15
C TRP A 546 -14.72 -11.37 8.62
N ASN A 547 -14.58 -12.63 9.01
CA ASN A 547 -13.79 -13.07 10.16
C ASN A 547 -12.46 -13.65 9.64
N PRO A 548 -11.33 -12.92 9.75
CA PRO A 548 -10.08 -13.29 9.08
C PRO A 548 -9.33 -14.44 9.76
N ASN A 549 -9.65 -14.75 11.02
CA ASN A 549 -8.96 -15.79 11.81
C ASN A 549 -9.83 -17.02 12.12
N GLY A 550 -11.16 -16.95 11.95
CA GLY A 550 -12.09 -18.03 12.30
C GLY A 550 -12.29 -18.20 13.81
N SER A 551 -12.28 -17.11 14.57
CA SER A 551 -12.67 -17.11 15.99
C SER A 551 -14.17 -17.39 16.14
N GLU A 552 -14.53 -18.30 17.04
CA GLU A 552 -15.92 -18.66 17.33
C GLU A 552 -16.75 -17.46 17.78
N LYS A 553 -18.04 -17.41 17.40
CA LYS A 553 -18.95 -16.26 17.57
C LYS A 553 -18.38 -14.93 17.05
N GLY A 554 -17.39 -14.96 16.16
CA GLY A 554 -16.75 -13.75 15.64
C GLY A 554 -15.89 -13.00 16.65
N VAL A 555 -15.50 -13.57 17.80
CA VAL A 555 -14.76 -12.81 18.85
C VAL A 555 -13.51 -12.13 18.29
N ALA A 556 -13.39 -10.81 18.50
CA ALA A 556 -12.27 -9.97 18.07
C ALA A 556 -11.59 -9.23 19.23
N ALA A 557 -12.29 -9.00 20.34
CA ALA A 557 -11.73 -8.45 21.58
C ALA A 557 -12.41 -8.98 22.84
N ILE A 558 -11.63 -9.11 23.92
CA ILE A 558 -12.08 -9.56 25.25
C ILE A 558 -11.55 -8.58 26.31
N CYS A 559 -12.35 -8.31 27.35
CA CYS A 559 -11.93 -7.57 28.54
C CYS A 559 -11.87 -8.41 29.82
N SER A 560 -11.18 -7.89 30.84
CA SER A 560 -11.14 -8.44 32.20
C SER A 560 -12.51 -8.38 32.88
N GLU A 561 -12.72 -9.16 33.96
CA GLU A 561 -14.00 -9.21 34.68
C GLU A 561 -14.41 -7.86 35.30
N ASN A 562 -13.43 -6.99 35.56
CA ASN A 562 -13.59 -5.62 36.06
C ASN A 562 -13.60 -4.56 34.93
N GLY A 563 -13.48 -4.98 33.66
CA GLY A 563 -13.55 -4.08 32.50
C GLY A 563 -12.33 -3.21 32.21
N ARG A 564 -11.35 -3.12 33.14
CA ARG A 564 -10.21 -2.19 33.08
C ARG A 564 -9.11 -2.60 32.11
N HIS A 565 -9.03 -3.87 31.73
CA HIS A 565 -8.01 -4.40 30.82
C HIS A 565 -8.69 -4.95 29.57
N LEU A 566 -8.39 -4.39 28.40
CA LEU A 566 -8.98 -4.75 27.11
C LEU A 566 -7.90 -5.27 26.16
N ALA A 567 -8.13 -6.42 25.54
CA ALA A 567 -7.24 -7.03 24.56
C ALA A 567 -8.00 -7.28 23.26
N MET A 568 -7.46 -6.81 22.13
CA MET A 568 -8.08 -6.94 20.79
C MET A 568 -7.07 -7.38 19.72
N MET A 569 -7.51 -8.19 18.77
CA MET A 569 -6.69 -8.59 17.62
C MET A 569 -6.66 -7.55 16.48
N PRO A 570 -7.76 -6.85 16.15
CA PRO A 570 -7.73 -5.73 15.22
C PRO A 570 -6.95 -4.53 15.76
N HIS A 571 -6.50 -3.68 14.84
CA HIS A 571 -5.65 -2.52 15.08
C HIS A 571 -6.46 -1.20 15.07
N SER A 572 -7.04 -0.83 16.22
CA SER A 572 -7.63 0.50 16.39
C SER A 572 -6.56 1.60 16.44
N ASP A 573 -5.36 1.26 16.92
CA ASP A 573 -4.13 2.05 16.83
C ASP A 573 -3.70 2.36 15.38
N ARG A 574 -4.22 1.66 14.37
CA ARG A 574 -4.02 1.97 12.94
C ARG A 574 -5.27 2.52 12.24
N SER A 575 -6.35 2.74 12.99
CA SER A 575 -7.68 3.09 12.46
C SER A 575 -8.33 4.26 13.21
N PHE A 576 -7.55 5.06 13.95
CA PHE A 576 -8.04 6.13 14.82
C PHE A 576 -8.22 7.49 14.11
N MET A 577 -7.69 7.64 12.89
CA MET A 577 -7.93 8.79 12.02
C MET A 577 -8.65 8.36 10.74
N ALA A 578 -9.63 9.15 10.31
CA ALA A 578 -10.43 8.89 9.10
C ALA A 578 -9.59 8.59 7.84
N TRP A 579 -8.50 9.32 7.59
CA TRP A 579 -7.64 9.10 6.42
C TRP A 579 -6.87 7.77 6.44
N GLN A 580 -6.83 7.06 7.56
CA GLN A 580 -6.22 5.71 7.66
C GLN A 580 -7.17 4.62 7.13
N TRP A 581 -8.43 4.97 6.85
CA TRP A 581 -9.47 4.04 6.41
C TRP A 581 -9.42 3.94 4.88
N PRO A 582 -9.33 2.74 4.28
CA PRO A 582 -9.20 2.57 2.84
C PRO A 582 -10.50 2.90 2.07
N ASP A 583 -11.63 2.91 2.77
CA ASP A 583 -12.96 3.30 2.29
C ASP A 583 -13.34 4.73 2.71
N HIS A 584 -12.39 5.55 3.17
CA HIS A 584 -12.63 6.93 3.52
C HIS A 584 -13.13 7.73 2.30
N ASP A 585 -14.37 8.21 2.35
CA ASP A 585 -14.90 9.07 1.31
C ASP A 585 -14.26 10.46 1.37
N THR A 586 -13.19 10.62 0.59
CA THR A 586 -12.52 11.91 0.41
C THR A 586 -13.40 12.93 -0.31
N THR A 587 -14.48 12.53 -1.00
CA THR A 587 -15.23 13.42 -1.91
C THR A 587 -16.27 14.30 -1.22
N THR A 588 -16.95 13.79 -0.17
CA THR A 588 -17.99 14.52 0.58
C THR A 588 -17.47 15.52 1.61
N GLY A 589 -16.16 15.59 1.85
CA GLY A 589 -15.56 16.55 2.77
C GLY A 589 -15.54 16.10 4.23
N GLY A 590 -15.54 14.79 4.49
CA GLY A 590 -15.24 14.19 5.79
C GLY A 590 -16.39 14.13 6.80
N SER A 591 -17.61 14.54 6.43
CA SER A 591 -18.75 14.58 7.36
C SER A 591 -19.41 13.22 7.67
N GLU A 592 -19.03 12.14 6.96
CA GLU A 592 -19.68 10.83 7.07
C GLU A 592 -18.73 9.69 7.54
N THR A 593 -17.68 10.02 8.30
CA THR A 593 -16.98 8.98 9.08
C THR A 593 -17.59 8.83 10.48
N PRO A 594 -17.72 7.59 10.99
CA PRO A 594 -18.30 7.32 12.31
C PRO A 594 -17.47 7.86 13.48
N PHE A 595 -16.19 8.15 13.24
CA PHE A 595 -15.44 9.10 14.06
C PHE A 595 -15.51 10.45 13.34
N PRO A 596 -16.01 11.53 13.99
CA PRO A 596 -15.93 12.85 13.37
C PRO A 596 -14.46 13.18 13.10
N PRO A 597 -14.13 13.81 11.96
CA PRO A 597 -12.81 14.41 11.81
C PRO A 597 -12.62 15.40 12.97
N CYS A 598 -11.47 15.34 13.65
CA CYS A 598 -11.05 16.49 14.44
C CYS A 598 -10.89 17.65 13.46
N ASP A 599 -11.71 18.69 13.62
CA ASP A 599 -11.69 19.88 12.76
C ASP A 599 -10.28 20.48 12.66
N ASP A 600 -9.99 21.09 11.49
CA ASP A 600 -8.66 21.55 11.03
C ASP A 600 -7.91 22.53 11.98
N ASP A 601 -8.51 22.98 13.09
CA ASP A 601 -7.90 23.89 14.07
C ASP A 601 -7.19 23.18 15.25
N CYS A 602 -7.22 21.85 15.35
CA CYS A 602 -6.42 21.13 16.36
C CYS A 602 -4.94 21.04 15.94
N ALA A 603 -4.09 21.84 16.59
CA ALA A 603 -2.68 22.06 16.21
C ALA A 603 -1.78 20.82 16.44
N ALA A 604 -1.76 19.89 15.49
CA ALA A 604 -0.87 18.71 15.48
C ALA A 604 -0.23 18.47 14.10
N GLY A 605 0.43 19.48 13.54
CA GLY A 605 1.16 19.37 12.27
C GLY A 605 2.66 19.06 12.43
N ARG A 606 3.15 18.11 11.62
CA ARG A 606 4.57 17.69 11.38
C ARG A 606 5.13 16.62 12.34
N PHE A 607 5.35 15.41 11.82
CA PHE A 607 6.67 14.92 11.36
C PHE A 607 6.49 13.60 10.57
N ALA A 608 7.47 13.19 9.76
CA ALA A 608 7.31 12.15 8.73
C ALA A 608 8.55 11.25 8.58
N LEU A 609 8.41 10.22 7.71
CA LEU A 609 9.46 9.33 7.16
C LEU A 609 9.92 8.19 8.12
N LEU A 610 10.34 7.00 7.68
CA LEU A 610 10.49 6.35 6.35
C LEU A 610 10.63 4.83 6.61
N TYR A 611 10.19 3.92 5.72
CA TYR A 611 10.79 2.58 5.55
C TYR A 611 10.46 1.95 4.18
N GLU A 612 11.24 0.94 3.77
CA GLU A 612 11.60 0.67 2.37
C GLU A 612 10.83 -0.45 1.61
N VAL A 613 11.07 -0.43 0.29
CA VAL A 613 10.50 -1.25 -0.78
C VAL A 613 11.16 -2.63 -0.94
N PHE A 614 10.35 -3.69 -1.05
CA PHE A 614 10.53 -4.92 -1.87
C PHE A 614 9.13 -5.57 -1.93
N ILE A 615 8.49 -6.00 -3.04
CA ILE A 615 8.95 -6.79 -4.20
C ILE A 615 8.03 -6.44 -5.41
N PRO A 616 8.52 -5.91 -6.56
CA PRO A 616 7.65 -5.65 -7.73
C PRO A 616 7.38 -6.86 -8.64
N GLY A 617 8.32 -7.81 -8.71
CA GLY A 617 8.39 -8.79 -9.81
C GLY A 617 7.34 -9.91 -9.84
N LEU A 618 6.46 -10.01 -8.83
CA LEU A 618 5.35 -10.97 -8.80
C LEU A 618 4.00 -10.32 -9.18
N CYS A 619 3.81 -9.04 -8.87
CA CYS A 619 2.58 -8.31 -9.16
C CYS A 619 2.36 -8.14 -10.67
N VAL A 620 3.41 -7.81 -11.42
CA VAL A 620 3.41 -7.70 -12.89
C VAL A 620 2.86 -8.95 -13.58
N PHE A 621 3.39 -10.13 -13.21
CA PHE A 621 2.93 -11.39 -13.79
C PHE A 621 1.49 -11.72 -13.39
N ALA A 622 1.03 -11.33 -12.20
CA ALA A 622 -0.36 -11.50 -11.80
C ALA A 622 -1.30 -10.59 -12.60
N LEU A 623 -0.96 -9.30 -12.75
CA LEU A 623 -1.74 -8.31 -13.49
C LEU A 623 -1.93 -8.73 -14.95
N LEU A 624 -0.85 -9.10 -15.65
CA LEU A 624 -0.90 -9.60 -17.02
C LEU A 624 -1.80 -10.85 -17.16
N ILE A 625 -1.80 -11.76 -16.18
CA ILE A 625 -2.69 -12.94 -16.19
C ILE A 625 -4.15 -12.55 -15.91
N CYS A 626 -4.44 -11.61 -15.00
CA CYS A 626 -5.79 -11.11 -14.76
C CYS A 626 -6.37 -10.41 -16.00
N CYS A 627 -5.60 -9.50 -16.62
CA CYS A 627 -5.92 -8.88 -17.90
C CYS A 627 -6.18 -9.94 -18.98
N SER A 628 -5.39 -11.03 -19.00
CA SER A 628 -5.58 -12.12 -19.94
C SER A 628 -6.95 -12.82 -19.81
N ARG A 629 -7.48 -12.96 -18.59
CA ARG A 629 -8.80 -13.57 -18.37
C ARG A 629 -9.94 -12.66 -18.80
N ILE A 630 -9.85 -11.34 -18.59
CA ILE A 630 -10.82 -10.37 -19.15
C ILE A 630 -10.84 -10.46 -20.68
N VAL A 631 -9.66 -10.46 -21.31
CA VAL A 631 -9.51 -10.68 -22.77
C VAL A 631 -10.18 -11.99 -23.19
N PHE A 632 -9.87 -13.11 -22.54
CA PHE A 632 -10.46 -14.41 -22.90
C PHE A 632 -11.97 -14.46 -22.68
N ALA A 633 -12.51 -13.85 -21.62
CA ALA A 633 -13.94 -13.81 -21.38
C ALA A 633 -14.69 -12.99 -22.45
N TYR A 634 -14.19 -11.80 -22.78
CA TYR A 634 -14.69 -10.99 -23.89
C TYR A 634 -14.72 -11.82 -25.19
N LEU A 635 -13.62 -12.48 -25.52
CA LEU A 635 -13.52 -13.32 -26.73
C LEU A 635 -14.43 -14.57 -26.67
N ARG A 636 -14.58 -15.21 -25.50
CA ARG A 636 -15.38 -16.42 -25.27
C ARG A 636 -16.88 -16.14 -25.38
N HIS A 637 -17.33 -14.98 -24.90
CA HIS A 637 -18.73 -14.56 -24.94
C HIS A 637 -19.14 -13.91 -26.28
N ARG A 638 -18.26 -13.12 -26.92
CA ARG A 638 -18.65 -12.17 -27.98
C ARG A 638 -18.02 -12.33 -29.35
N LEU A 639 -17.17 -13.32 -29.63
CA LEU A 639 -16.75 -13.57 -31.02
C LEU A 639 -17.91 -14.05 -31.89
N ASP A 640 -18.51 -13.08 -32.59
CA ASP A 640 -19.47 -13.31 -33.67
C ASP A 640 -18.83 -14.11 -34.81
N ARG A 641 -19.69 -14.84 -35.52
CA ARG A 641 -19.37 -15.71 -36.66
C ARG A 641 -18.53 -14.98 -37.72
N GLN A 642 -18.78 -13.69 -37.94
CA GLN A 642 -18.04 -12.90 -38.94
C GLN A 642 -16.56 -12.66 -38.61
N PHE A 643 -16.20 -12.48 -37.32
CA PHE A 643 -14.79 -12.29 -36.94
C PHE A 643 -13.98 -13.56 -37.19
N LEU A 644 -14.58 -14.70 -36.83
CA LEU A 644 -14.05 -16.04 -37.00
C LEU A 644 -13.90 -16.41 -38.48
N GLU A 645 -14.92 -16.12 -39.30
CA GLU A 645 -14.90 -16.33 -40.76
C GLU A 645 -13.82 -15.48 -41.46
N ARG A 646 -13.55 -14.24 -41.02
CA ARG A 646 -12.47 -13.40 -41.58
C ARG A 646 -11.05 -13.93 -41.30
N HIS A 647 -10.87 -14.70 -40.23
CA HIS A 647 -9.57 -15.24 -39.79
C HIS A 647 -9.42 -16.75 -40.05
N GLY A 648 -10.35 -17.37 -40.78
CA GLY A 648 -10.26 -18.78 -41.17
C GLY A 648 -10.34 -19.79 -40.01
N MET A 649 -10.82 -19.35 -38.83
CA MET A 649 -11.01 -20.21 -37.65
C MET A 649 -12.49 -20.42 -37.39
N THR A 650 -12.91 -21.64 -37.10
CA THR A 650 -14.28 -21.87 -36.60
C THR A 650 -14.37 -21.50 -35.11
N ARG A 651 -15.57 -21.15 -34.63
CA ARG A 651 -15.85 -20.94 -33.18
C ARG A 651 -15.38 -22.13 -32.34
N ARG A 652 -15.43 -23.34 -32.89
CA ARG A 652 -15.04 -24.59 -32.22
C ARG A 652 -13.52 -24.72 -32.12
N GLU A 653 -12.77 -24.34 -33.14
CA GLU A 653 -11.30 -24.29 -33.09
C GLU A 653 -10.80 -23.14 -32.20
N PHE A 654 -11.48 -21.99 -32.21
CA PHE A 654 -11.14 -20.87 -31.34
C PHE A 654 -11.39 -21.19 -29.86
N ILE A 655 -12.57 -21.72 -29.51
CA ILE A 655 -12.84 -22.19 -28.13
C ILE A 655 -11.91 -23.35 -27.77
N ALA A 656 -11.65 -24.30 -28.67
CA ALA A 656 -10.67 -25.36 -28.40
C ALA A 656 -9.24 -24.82 -28.23
N SER A 657 -8.90 -23.70 -28.86
CA SER A 657 -7.62 -23.02 -28.66
C SER A 657 -7.55 -22.36 -27.29
N ILE A 658 -8.60 -21.64 -26.86
CA ILE A 658 -8.71 -21.10 -25.50
C ILE A 658 -8.68 -22.23 -24.46
N ASP A 659 -9.54 -23.25 -24.58
CA ASP A 659 -9.56 -24.42 -23.69
C ASP A 659 -8.19 -25.16 -23.68
N THR A 660 -7.45 -25.17 -24.80
CA THR A 660 -6.10 -25.74 -24.85
C THR A 660 -5.05 -24.83 -24.21
N ILE A 661 -5.21 -23.51 -24.27
CA ILE A 661 -4.37 -22.53 -23.56
C ILE A 661 -4.61 -22.63 -22.06
N GLU A 662 -5.88 -22.62 -21.62
CA GLU A 662 -6.30 -22.84 -20.23
C GLU A 662 -5.74 -24.18 -19.71
N ARG A 663 -5.93 -25.29 -20.44
CA ARG A 663 -5.36 -26.60 -20.05
C ARG A 663 -3.83 -26.67 -20.08
N GLN A 664 -3.16 -25.86 -20.90
CA GLN A 664 -1.68 -25.78 -20.91
C GLN A 664 -1.16 -24.96 -19.74
N GLN A 665 -1.90 -23.94 -19.28
CA GLN A 665 -1.62 -23.20 -18.04
C GLN A 665 -1.96 -24.02 -16.79
N GLU A 666 -2.92 -24.95 -16.87
CA GLU A 666 -3.31 -25.86 -15.78
C GLU A 666 -2.41 -27.09 -15.62
N GLN A 667 -1.42 -27.33 -16.49
CA GLN A 667 -0.49 -28.44 -16.27
C GLN A 667 0.52 -28.09 -15.17
N PRO A 668 0.60 -28.87 -14.07
CA PRO A 668 1.57 -28.64 -13.02
C PRO A 668 2.98 -28.81 -13.58
N THR A 669 3.75 -27.72 -13.59
CA THR A 669 5.17 -27.79 -13.99
C THR A 669 5.93 -28.69 -13.00
N ILE A 670 7.05 -29.27 -13.43
CA ILE A 670 7.91 -30.12 -12.57
C ILE A 670 8.26 -29.40 -11.25
N THR A 671 8.43 -28.08 -11.31
CA THR A 671 8.60 -27.15 -10.20
C THR A 671 7.52 -27.27 -9.12
N GLU A 672 6.26 -27.46 -9.48
CA GLU A 672 5.17 -27.59 -8.51
C GLU A 672 5.25 -28.92 -7.74
N ARG A 673 5.66 -29.99 -8.43
CA ARG A 673 5.85 -31.31 -7.81
C ARG A 673 7.06 -31.31 -6.86
N GLU A 674 8.14 -30.63 -7.22
CA GLU A 674 9.31 -30.41 -6.37
C GLU A 674 9.03 -29.45 -5.21
N TRP A 675 8.21 -28.41 -5.42
CA TRP A 675 7.79 -27.49 -4.37
C TRP A 675 6.88 -28.19 -3.34
N ARG A 676 5.90 -28.98 -3.79
CA ARG A 676 5.08 -29.84 -2.90
C ARG A 676 5.96 -30.83 -2.13
N LEU A 677 6.97 -31.45 -2.76
CA LEU A 677 7.94 -32.32 -2.08
C LEU A 677 8.75 -31.58 -1.01
N ARG A 678 9.21 -30.34 -1.28
CA ARG A 678 9.91 -29.51 -0.28
C ARG A 678 9.00 -29.12 0.88
N GLN A 679 7.75 -28.75 0.62
CA GLN A 679 6.77 -28.42 1.66
C GLN A 679 6.45 -29.63 2.56
N MET A 680 6.32 -30.84 1.98
CA MET A 680 6.15 -32.07 2.76
C MET A 680 7.39 -32.42 3.61
N LEU A 681 8.60 -32.10 3.14
CA LEU A 681 9.83 -32.27 3.91
C LEU A 681 9.99 -31.26 5.05
N THR A 682 9.43 -30.05 4.94
CA THR A 682 9.40 -29.06 6.05
C THR A 682 8.28 -29.32 7.07
N LEU A 683 7.28 -30.14 6.74
CA LEU A 683 6.19 -30.55 7.65
C LEU A 683 6.43 -31.91 8.32
N SER A 684 7.61 -32.50 8.13
CA SER A 684 8.02 -33.74 8.80
C SER A 684 8.60 -33.43 10.18
N SER A 685 8.02 -34.00 11.24
CA SER A 685 8.47 -33.81 12.63
C SER A 685 9.98 -34.02 12.78
N PRO A 686 10.69 -33.20 13.59
CA PRO A 686 12.12 -33.40 13.82
C PRO A 686 12.37 -34.76 14.50
N PRO A 687 13.44 -35.48 14.13
CA PRO A 687 13.82 -36.70 14.83
C PRO A 687 14.16 -36.41 16.29
N SER A 688 13.86 -37.36 17.18
CA SER A 688 14.14 -37.26 18.61
C SER A 688 15.60 -36.89 18.88
N PRO A 689 15.89 -36.01 19.87
CA PRO A 689 17.26 -35.64 20.18
C PRO A 689 18.08 -36.86 20.66
N PRO A 690 19.38 -36.92 20.34
CA PRO A 690 20.25 -38.03 20.74
C PRO A 690 20.39 -38.11 22.26
N THR A 691 20.63 -39.32 22.77
CA THR A 691 20.78 -39.53 24.21
C THR A 691 22.13 -39.03 24.72
N TYR A 692 22.20 -38.70 26.02
CA TYR A 692 23.35 -38.04 26.65
C TYR A 692 24.71 -38.77 26.45
N ASP A 693 24.68 -40.10 26.24
CA ASP A 693 25.87 -40.91 25.98
C ASP A 693 26.49 -40.69 24.59
N GLU A 694 25.72 -40.30 23.57
CA GLU A 694 26.21 -40.14 22.19
C GLU A 694 27.02 -38.85 22.01
N VAL A 695 26.78 -37.84 22.84
CA VAL A 695 27.52 -36.56 22.83
C VAL A 695 28.94 -36.71 23.41
N SER A 696 29.18 -37.74 24.23
CA SER A 696 30.45 -37.93 24.95
C SER A 696 31.66 -38.40 24.10
N LYS A 697 31.46 -38.70 22.80
CA LYS A 697 32.46 -39.34 21.94
C LYS A 697 32.90 -38.54 20.72
N GLN A 698 32.42 -37.31 20.54
CA GLN A 698 32.85 -36.44 19.43
C GLN A 698 33.99 -35.52 19.86
N GLN A 699 35.09 -35.51 19.09
CA GLN A 699 36.20 -34.58 19.32
C GLN A 699 35.76 -33.14 19.00
N PRO A 700 36.23 -32.13 19.78
CA PRO A 700 35.92 -30.74 19.49
C PRO A 700 36.55 -30.29 18.16
N PRO A 701 35.91 -29.36 17.42
CA PRO A 701 36.46 -28.83 16.17
C PRO A 701 37.76 -28.04 16.42
N PRO A 702 38.67 -27.98 15.44
CA PRO A 702 39.96 -27.28 15.58
C PRO A 702 39.77 -25.77 15.71
N SER A 703 40.72 -25.13 16.39
CA SER A 703 40.70 -23.70 16.66
C SER A 703 40.86 -22.85 15.39
N TYR A 704 40.34 -21.61 15.43
CA TYR A 704 40.37 -20.64 14.33
C TYR A 704 41.78 -20.39 13.74
N GLU A 705 42.83 -20.52 14.56
CA GLU A 705 44.22 -20.37 14.12
C GLU A 705 44.74 -21.58 13.32
N GLN A 706 44.28 -22.79 13.62
CA GLN A 706 44.67 -24.01 12.90
C GLN A 706 44.05 -24.05 11.48
N ALA A 707 42.82 -23.55 11.32
CA ALA A 707 42.20 -23.37 10.00
C ALA A 707 42.99 -22.40 9.10
N ARG A 708 43.72 -21.44 9.70
CA ARG A 708 44.49 -20.41 8.98
C ARG A 708 45.80 -20.93 8.39
N ALA A 709 46.30 -22.08 8.87
CA ALA A 709 47.54 -22.69 8.40
C ALA A 709 47.39 -23.54 7.13
N GLN A 710 46.16 -23.85 6.69
CA GLN A 710 45.90 -24.76 5.56
C GLN A 710 45.54 -24.05 4.23
N ASP A 711 45.27 -22.74 4.22
CA ASP A 711 44.94 -21.99 2.99
C ASP A 711 46.19 -21.42 2.27
N GLY A 712 46.98 -22.32 1.68
CA GLY A 712 48.22 -21.98 0.96
C GLY A 712 48.03 -21.21 -0.37
N GLY A 713 46.79 -20.97 -0.82
CA GLY A 713 46.51 -20.45 -2.16
C GLY A 713 46.50 -18.92 -2.33
N ARG A 714 46.54 -18.13 -1.24
CA ARG A 714 46.27 -16.68 -1.31
C ARG A 714 47.50 -15.79 -1.60
N ASN A 715 48.73 -16.26 -1.40
CA ASN A 715 49.92 -15.41 -1.56
C ASN A 715 50.27 -15.14 -3.04
N GLU A 716 50.21 -16.13 -3.94
CA GLU A 716 50.54 -15.93 -5.37
C GLU A 716 49.65 -14.87 -6.06
N ARG A 717 48.36 -14.79 -5.67
CA ARG A 717 47.44 -13.75 -6.18
C ARG A 717 47.78 -12.34 -5.67
N ARG A 718 48.43 -12.19 -4.51
CA ARG A 718 48.96 -10.90 -4.03
C ARG A 718 50.26 -10.52 -4.75
N GLU A 719 51.16 -11.47 -4.99
CA GLU A 719 52.40 -11.28 -5.76
C GLU A 719 52.10 -10.73 -7.18
N ARG A 720 51.16 -11.36 -7.90
CA ARG A 720 50.74 -10.94 -9.26
C ARG A 720 50.10 -9.56 -9.32
N ARG A 721 49.48 -9.07 -8.23
CA ARG A 721 48.91 -7.71 -8.15
C ARG A 721 49.94 -6.62 -7.87
N ARG A 722 51.08 -6.95 -7.23
CA ARG A 722 52.18 -5.99 -7.02
C ARG A 722 52.95 -5.71 -8.31
N ARG A 723 53.27 -6.74 -9.12
CA ARG A 723 54.03 -6.62 -10.38
C ARG A 723 53.31 -5.89 -11.54
N ARG A 724 52.12 -5.30 -11.32
CA ARG A 724 51.37 -4.52 -12.33
C ARG A 724 51.30 -3.01 -12.01
N ARG A 725 52.03 -2.51 -11.01
CA ARG A 725 52.01 -1.08 -10.62
C ARG A 725 53.21 -0.24 -11.11
N ASP A 726 54.19 -0.85 -11.78
CA ASP A 726 55.47 -0.20 -12.08
C ASP A 726 55.60 0.30 -13.54
N HIS A 727 54.53 0.83 -14.13
CA HIS A 727 54.57 1.54 -15.43
C HIS A 727 53.82 2.88 -15.33
N PRO A 728 54.42 4.01 -15.73
CA PRO A 728 53.75 5.32 -15.73
C PRO A 728 52.78 5.45 -16.92
N PRO A 729 51.64 6.16 -16.77
CA PRO A 729 50.73 6.42 -17.87
C PRO A 729 51.27 7.48 -18.84
N ALA A 730 50.98 7.32 -20.13
CA ALA A 730 51.32 8.29 -21.17
C ALA A 730 50.42 9.55 -21.11
N ALA A 731 50.96 10.70 -21.51
CA ALA A 731 50.26 11.98 -21.46
C ALA A 731 49.23 12.16 -22.60
N PRO A 732 48.10 12.87 -22.36
CA PRO A 732 47.15 13.25 -23.40
C PRO A 732 47.66 14.45 -24.24
N PRO A 733 47.14 14.66 -25.46
CA PRO A 733 47.51 15.79 -26.32
C PRO A 733 47.00 17.14 -25.80
N PRO A 734 47.62 18.28 -26.21
CA PRO A 734 47.33 19.59 -25.64
C PRO A 734 46.00 20.19 -26.13
N TYR A 735 45.41 21.03 -25.28
CA TYR A 735 44.19 21.81 -25.53
C TYR A 735 44.55 23.29 -25.65
N GLU A 736 44.12 23.98 -26.70
CA GLU A 736 44.35 25.43 -26.87
C GLU A 736 43.31 26.27 -26.10
N PRO A 737 43.69 27.42 -25.50
CA PRO A 737 42.76 28.29 -24.79
C PRO A 737 42.24 29.44 -25.67
N VAL A 738 40.94 29.74 -25.60
CA VAL A 738 40.36 30.98 -26.17
C VAL A 738 39.57 31.77 -25.11
N ASN A 739 40.25 32.78 -24.60
CA ASN A 739 39.81 34.06 -24.03
C ASN A 739 38.39 34.23 -23.44
N SER A 740 38.40 34.63 -22.17
CA SER A 740 37.32 35.33 -21.46
C SER A 740 36.98 36.71 -22.04
N VAL A 741 35.69 37.08 -22.02
CA VAL A 741 35.26 38.48 -21.91
C VAL A 741 34.31 38.61 -20.72
N SER A 742 34.74 39.35 -19.70
CA SER A 742 33.99 39.59 -18.47
C SER A 742 33.27 40.95 -18.52
N ALA A 743 31.95 40.98 -18.31
CA ALA A 743 31.19 42.21 -18.11
C ALA A 743 30.44 42.17 -16.76
N ARG A 744 30.81 43.06 -15.84
CA ARG A 744 30.08 43.29 -14.57
C ARG A 744 28.86 44.17 -14.83
N ILE A 745 27.70 43.81 -14.28
CA ILE A 745 26.64 44.78 -13.93
C ILE A 745 26.14 44.52 -12.50
N GLN A 746 25.94 45.60 -11.76
CA GLN A 746 25.63 45.61 -10.32
C GLN A 746 24.15 45.31 -10.06
N ARG A 747 23.84 44.66 -8.92
CA ARG A 747 22.48 44.65 -8.35
C ARG A 747 22.26 45.95 -7.55
N GLN A 748 21.23 46.72 -7.89
CA GLN A 748 20.71 47.81 -7.06
C GLN A 748 19.44 47.36 -6.30
N PRO A 749 19.19 47.87 -5.08
CA PRO A 749 17.91 47.69 -4.39
C PRO A 749 16.86 48.73 -4.86
N PRO A 750 15.55 48.40 -4.87
CA PRO A 750 14.51 49.32 -5.30
C PRO A 750 14.27 50.46 -4.29
N ARG A 751 14.03 51.67 -4.80
CA ARG A 751 13.66 52.87 -4.02
C ARG A 751 12.14 53.06 -3.94
N SER A 752 11.71 53.79 -2.92
CA SER A 752 10.32 54.13 -2.58
C SER A 752 9.79 55.44 -3.20
N ARG A 753 8.44 55.62 -3.17
CA ARG A 753 7.62 56.87 -3.36
C ARG A 753 7.26 57.23 -4.83
N SER A 754 6.06 57.75 -5.17
CA SER A 754 4.85 58.18 -4.40
C SER A 754 3.63 58.63 -5.26
N VAL A 755 2.41 58.71 -4.65
CA VAL A 755 1.22 59.57 -4.98
C VAL A 755 0.37 59.15 -6.21
N LEU A 756 -0.87 58.59 -6.09
CA LEU A 756 -2.22 59.13 -5.68
C LEU A 756 -3.02 59.77 -6.85
N PRO A 757 -4.37 59.91 -6.78
CA PRO A 757 -5.37 59.39 -5.81
C PRO A 757 -6.22 58.24 -6.45
N SER A 758 -7.43 57.81 -6.04
CA SER A 758 -8.42 58.10 -4.97
C SER A 758 -9.14 56.78 -4.55
N SER A 759 -10.23 56.65 -3.78
CA SER A 759 -11.18 57.54 -3.06
C SER A 759 -11.94 56.76 -1.94
N GLN A 760 -12.51 57.51 -0.97
CA GLN A 760 -13.63 57.24 -0.02
C GLN A 760 -14.23 55.81 0.07
N SER A 761 -14.43 55.21 1.26
CA SER A 761 -15.09 55.75 2.48
C SER A 761 -14.58 55.03 3.77
N GLN A 762 -14.37 55.74 4.90
CA GLN A 762 -15.21 55.73 6.12
C GLN A 762 -15.85 54.37 6.46
N SER A 763 -15.74 53.77 7.65
CA SER A 763 -15.20 54.19 8.97
C SER A 763 -14.70 52.92 9.73
N ASN A 764 -14.27 52.88 11.00
CA ASN A 764 -14.35 53.84 12.12
C ASN A 764 -13.16 53.66 13.10
N SER A 765 -13.23 54.24 14.31
CA SER A 765 -12.18 54.21 15.34
C SER A 765 -12.51 53.34 16.56
N LEU A 766 -11.49 52.87 17.28
CA LEU A 766 -11.32 53.17 18.71
C LEU A 766 -9.84 53.04 19.16
N ARG A 767 -9.45 53.83 20.17
CA ARG A 767 -8.07 53.95 20.68
C ARG A 767 -7.97 53.41 22.11
N ASN A 768 -6.80 52.84 22.45
CA ASN A 768 -6.00 53.17 23.63
C ASN A 768 -4.60 52.52 23.44
N ARG A 769 -3.48 53.25 23.47
CA ARG A 769 -2.77 53.80 24.65
C ARG A 769 -2.54 52.76 25.75
N SER A 770 -1.34 52.58 26.32
CA SER A 770 0.02 53.09 26.04
C SER A 770 0.98 52.55 27.12
N ARG A 771 2.22 52.17 26.76
CA ARG A 771 3.47 52.54 27.47
C ARG A 771 4.67 51.72 26.99
N SER A 772 5.70 52.42 26.53
CA SER A 772 7.08 51.95 26.47
C SER A 772 7.83 52.37 27.74
N VAL A 773 8.90 51.66 28.10
CA VAL A 773 10.20 52.15 28.62
C VAL A 773 11.21 50.98 28.49
N PRO A 774 12.53 51.22 28.26
CA PRO A 774 13.46 50.24 27.67
C PRO A 774 14.68 49.90 28.57
N VAL A 775 15.80 49.45 27.96
CA VAL A 775 17.19 49.36 28.51
C VAL A 775 17.46 48.05 29.31
N THR A 776 18.58 47.31 29.21
CA THR A 776 19.94 47.47 28.61
C THR A 776 20.53 46.12 28.14
N ASP A 777 21.44 46.14 27.16
CA ASP A 777 22.60 45.22 27.11
C ASP A 777 23.70 45.72 28.07
N ASP A 778 24.41 44.83 28.80
CA ASP A 778 25.90 44.73 28.81
C ASP A 778 26.43 43.56 29.70
N LEU A 779 27.72 43.24 29.56
CA LEU A 779 28.64 42.50 30.45
C LEU A 779 28.77 40.95 30.37
N ARG A 780 29.61 40.59 29.40
CA ARG A 780 30.62 39.51 29.30
C ARG A 780 31.15 38.81 30.59
N ASN A 781 31.55 37.53 30.37
CA ASN A 781 32.67 36.78 30.98
C ASN A 781 32.57 36.24 32.43
N GLN A 782 32.41 34.91 32.61
CA GLN A 782 33.51 33.93 32.80
C GLN A 782 32.99 32.47 32.95
N PRO A 783 33.85 31.42 32.82
CA PRO A 783 33.41 30.08 32.39
C PRO A 783 33.56 28.94 33.42
N ILE A 784 32.68 27.92 33.37
CA ILE A 784 32.94 26.59 33.99
C ILE A 784 32.37 25.44 33.10
N ASN A 785 33.30 24.61 32.61
CA ASN A 785 33.24 23.20 32.19
C ASN A 785 31.89 22.46 32.02
N ALA A 786 31.69 21.92 30.81
CA ALA A 786 30.88 20.72 30.55
C ALA A 786 31.69 19.72 29.68
N PRO A 787 31.72 18.41 29.99
CA PRO A 787 32.51 17.44 29.21
C PRO A 787 31.69 16.72 28.12
N ASN A 788 32.28 16.65 26.92
CA ASN A 788 32.13 15.60 25.90
C ASN A 788 30.71 15.25 25.38
N GLU A 789 30.21 16.04 24.42
CA GLU A 789 29.34 15.50 23.37
C GLU A 789 30.18 14.75 22.32
N SER A 790 30.03 13.42 22.24
CA SER A 790 30.58 12.64 21.13
C SER A 790 29.66 12.71 19.92
N ARG A 791 29.98 13.59 18.96
CA ARG A 791 29.35 13.59 17.63
C ARG A 791 29.63 12.26 16.92
N PHE A 792 28.58 11.56 16.52
CA PHE A 792 28.67 10.51 15.51
C PHE A 792 28.21 11.08 14.15
N GLU A 793 29.16 11.23 13.23
CA GLU A 793 28.85 11.41 11.81
C GLU A 793 28.43 10.05 11.23
N ILE A 794 27.20 9.94 10.74
CA ILE A 794 26.82 8.82 9.86
C ILE A 794 27.19 9.21 8.43
N ARG A 795 28.15 8.50 7.84
CA ARG A 795 28.44 8.56 6.41
C ARG A 795 27.78 7.38 5.70
N VAL A 796 26.71 7.70 4.98
CA VAL A 796 25.94 6.83 4.05
C VAL A 796 25.35 5.60 4.72
#